data_AF-A0A1C4X1H0-F1
#
_entry.id   AF-A0A1C4X1H0-F1
#
_cell.length_a   1.000
_cell.length_b   1.000
_cell.length_c   1.000
_cell.angle_alpha   90.00
_cell.angle_beta   90.00
_cell.angle_gamma   90.00
#
_symmetry.space_group_name_H-M   'P 1'
#
loop_
_entity.id
_entity.type
_entity.pdbx_description
1 polymer ?
#
loop_
_entity_poly.entity_id
_entity_poly.type
_entity_poly.pdbx_seq_one_letter_code
_entity_poly.pdbx_strand_id
1 'polypeptide(L)'
;MSVTSRDSGGAPAPTGRAGGDRDPAIFGIRGLAALALLTVHVAMFSGLLGTKALGTPRPPSNFLGAFFVSGLPSFIGVFFVLPALYLYLPLARAIIAGRPRPPQGATMVRRLMRLLPAYYLMYLVVLVALNRDAIDGPWYVLRPLLLLQIYSPSPFAPHFINGMEVSWTVPSMVQWYLALPLIAWASHRFAARGATPVARARRLLLPVPVLIGIGVGWLFFVKGNGWDNRMVFWWPQGFAPTIGIGLGLAVLLALSQVSPGDTPRLLRVAAVRPGLFWVAAIAVYLVNCARPFSVIGMDAIYSTSGLFMTYLMVALFGLFASLPLVSPGAARTRVVDAVLTARPVVHLGKVSYGVYLWHFAVMHFYLQPGAVFSGAVRPIRELYGTAGFWELETVTLLGAVLLATLSHRLFEQPLAALVDAALARRRRPTPRPPALLRAPLLATATVDVLSPPQAGAAVAAAVTDRDAIQTNLVDLERHLDRHLLAAAELTGESARRWAAARADLAQLWTVYHAYSAVVDEVVRPFAGPGQPSGAELARVSALLDQASVVVTGPPPPLARRRITDDGRVELTVAAAVARMDELFRGVAEVVTAAEAVWETAGARLDRIDAALAHRAGADGADPEPAVRQADRLRTAVRTDPLARWRDGAVVTDDLDDLLGTLEHLVA
;
A
#
# COMPACT_ATOMS: atom_id res chain seq x y z
N MET A 1 47.88 16.39 -28.31
CA MET A 1 46.61 17.11 -28.05
C MET A 1 45.78 16.20 -27.15
N SER A 2 45.84 16.42 -25.84
CA SER A 2 45.15 15.61 -24.84
C SER A 2 43.70 16.06 -24.68
N VAL A 3 42.74 15.14 -24.72
CA VAL A 3 41.41 15.35 -24.15
C VAL A 3 41.10 14.18 -23.24
N THR A 4 41.18 14.47 -21.95
CA THR A 4 40.83 13.61 -20.82
C THR A 4 39.30 13.47 -20.73
N SER A 5 38.78 12.25 -20.88
CA SER A 5 37.40 11.90 -20.54
C SER A 5 37.26 11.77 -19.02
N ARG A 6 36.35 12.55 -18.43
CA ARG A 6 36.00 12.49 -17.00
C ARG A 6 35.26 11.19 -16.69
N ASP A 7 35.74 10.49 -15.66
CA ASP A 7 35.00 9.49 -14.89
C ASP A 7 33.69 10.08 -14.35
N SER A 8 32.55 9.58 -14.80
CA SER A 8 31.27 9.71 -14.11
C SER A 8 31.05 8.43 -13.30
N GLY A 9 31.33 8.51 -12.00
CA GLY A 9 31.13 7.42 -11.04
C GLY A 9 29.70 6.88 -11.10
N GLY A 10 29.58 5.63 -11.55
CA GLY A 10 28.33 4.87 -11.54
C GLY A 10 27.83 4.69 -10.11
N ALA A 11 26.69 5.32 -9.81
CA ALA A 11 25.96 5.05 -8.59
C ALA A 11 25.59 3.56 -8.51
N PRO A 12 25.71 2.89 -7.35
CA PRO A 12 25.38 1.48 -7.25
C PRO A 12 23.89 1.27 -7.53
N ALA A 13 23.61 0.43 -8.53
CA ALA A 13 22.25 0.04 -8.91
C ALA A 13 21.53 -0.55 -7.69
N PRO A 14 20.30 -0.09 -7.37
CA PRO A 14 19.57 -0.60 -6.22
C PRO A 14 19.17 -2.06 -6.46
N THR A 15 19.79 -2.96 -5.70
CA THR A 15 19.44 -4.38 -5.64
C THR A 15 17.94 -4.53 -5.35
N GLY A 16 17.20 -5.06 -6.32
CA GLY A 16 15.77 -5.35 -6.22
C GLY A 16 15.49 -6.34 -5.10
N ARG A 17 14.96 -5.85 -3.98
CA ARG A 17 14.39 -6.71 -2.95
C ARG A 17 12.99 -7.15 -3.38
N ALA A 18 12.83 -8.44 -3.61
CA ALA A 18 11.54 -9.11 -3.72
C ALA A 18 10.69 -8.88 -2.46
N GLY A 19 9.82 -7.87 -2.53
CA GLY A 19 8.78 -7.59 -1.55
C GLY A 19 7.84 -6.59 -2.18
N GLY A 20 6.71 -7.06 -2.71
CA GLY A 20 5.75 -6.27 -3.50
C GLY A 20 5.65 -4.83 -3.00
N ASP A 21 6.10 -3.90 -3.84
CA ASP A 21 6.26 -2.51 -3.46
C ASP A 21 4.87 -1.98 -3.08
N ARG A 22 4.73 -1.55 -1.82
CA ARG A 22 3.44 -1.09 -1.32
C ARG A 22 3.11 0.22 -2.01
N ASP A 23 1.86 0.35 -2.44
CA ASP A 23 1.33 1.57 -3.07
C ASP A 23 1.80 2.84 -2.33
N PRO A 24 2.55 3.74 -3.01
CA PRO A 24 3.09 4.95 -2.40
C PRO A 24 2.03 5.81 -1.70
N ALA A 25 0.79 5.79 -2.18
CA ALA A 25 -0.29 6.57 -1.59
C ALA A 25 -0.64 6.15 -0.15
N ILE A 26 -0.40 4.89 0.22
CA ILE A 26 -0.56 4.40 1.60
C ILE A 26 0.48 5.03 2.52
N PHE A 27 1.70 5.25 2.03
CA PHE A 27 2.67 6.06 2.76
C PHE A 27 2.26 7.53 2.76
N GLY A 28 1.79 8.06 1.64
CA GLY A 28 1.29 9.42 1.50
C GLY A 28 0.29 9.81 2.59
N ILE A 29 -0.81 9.05 2.72
CA ILE A 29 -1.86 9.35 3.71
C ILE A 29 -1.35 9.22 5.15
N ARG A 30 -0.41 8.30 5.41
CA ARG A 30 0.24 8.18 6.71
C ARG A 30 1.15 9.37 7.02
N GLY A 31 1.82 9.91 6.01
CA GLY A 31 2.65 11.11 6.13
C GLY A 31 1.79 12.32 6.49
N LEU A 32 0.69 12.54 5.75
CA LEU A 32 -0.28 13.60 6.06
C LEU A 32 -0.90 13.42 7.46
N ALA A 33 -1.22 12.20 7.86
CA ALA A 33 -1.74 11.93 9.19
C ALA A 33 -0.69 12.20 10.29
N ALA A 34 0.59 11.87 10.08
CA ALA A 34 1.64 12.20 11.04
C ALA A 34 1.84 13.71 11.16
N LEU A 35 1.84 14.44 10.04
CA LEU A 35 1.90 15.90 10.04
C LEU A 35 0.72 16.48 10.83
N ALA A 36 -0.51 16.08 10.50
CA ALA A 36 -1.72 16.54 11.17
C ALA A 36 -1.66 16.36 12.70
N LEU A 37 -1.20 15.19 13.17
CA LEU A 37 -1.08 14.91 14.60
C LEU A 37 0.05 15.70 15.27
N LEU A 38 1.20 15.86 14.61
CA LEU A 38 2.28 16.71 15.10
C LEU A 38 1.79 18.15 15.26
N THR A 39 1.13 18.70 14.23
CA THR A 39 0.60 20.06 14.22
C THR A 39 -0.40 20.30 15.34
N VAL A 40 -1.25 19.32 15.66
CA VAL A 40 -2.17 19.42 16.81
C VAL A 40 -1.39 19.57 18.11
N HIS A 41 -0.36 18.75 18.35
CA HIS A 41 0.40 18.82 19.59
C HIS A 41 1.19 20.12 19.70
N VAL A 42 1.81 20.58 18.62
CA VAL A 42 2.46 21.89 18.57
C VAL A 42 1.45 22.99 18.91
N ALA A 43 0.27 22.97 18.29
CA ALA A 43 -0.77 23.96 18.54
C ALA A 43 -1.29 23.95 19.99
N MET A 44 -1.36 22.78 20.63
CA MET A 44 -1.73 22.65 22.05
C MET A 44 -0.75 23.38 22.98
N PHE A 45 0.55 23.36 22.67
CA PHE A 45 1.58 23.92 23.56
C PHE A 45 2.10 25.30 23.13
N SER A 46 1.93 25.69 21.87
CA SER A 46 2.22 27.06 21.40
C SER A 46 1.13 28.07 21.77
N GLY A 47 -0.01 27.60 22.28
CA GLY A 47 -1.20 28.40 22.57
C GLY A 47 -2.04 28.78 21.34
N LEU A 48 -1.81 28.14 20.19
CA LEU A 48 -2.71 28.26 19.04
C LEU A 48 -4.09 27.69 19.40
N LEU A 49 -4.12 26.52 20.04
CA LEU A 49 -5.31 26.03 20.74
C LEU A 49 -5.34 26.61 22.15
N GLY A 50 -6.52 27.05 22.59
CA GLY A 50 -6.75 27.47 23.97
C GLY A 50 -6.78 26.30 24.93
N THR A 51 -6.66 26.56 26.24
CA THR A 51 -6.68 25.51 27.26
C THR A 51 -7.41 25.93 28.54
N LYS A 52 -8.06 24.99 29.21
CA LYS A 52 -8.57 25.15 30.59
C LYS A 52 -7.74 24.38 31.62
N ALA A 53 -6.73 23.63 31.19
CA ALA A 53 -5.97 22.73 32.07
C ALA A 53 -5.02 23.47 33.04
N LEU A 54 -4.85 24.78 32.88
CA LEU A 54 -3.93 25.63 33.66
C LEU A 54 -4.64 26.44 34.76
N GLY A 55 -5.85 26.03 35.17
CA GLY A 55 -6.65 26.72 36.20
C GLY A 55 -7.46 27.88 35.63
N THR A 56 -6.79 28.90 35.06
CA THR A 56 -7.47 29.99 34.34
C THR A 56 -7.67 29.63 32.86
N PRO A 57 -8.90 29.69 32.32
CA PRO A 57 -9.15 29.45 30.90
C PRO A 57 -8.36 30.43 30.03
N ARG A 58 -7.53 29.90 29.13
CA ARG A 58 -6.78 30.66 28.14
C ARG A 58 -7.45 30.46 26.77
N PRO A 59 -7.91 31.53 26.10
CA PRO A 59 -8.48 31.43 24.75
C PRO A 59 -7.39 31.09 23.72
N PRO A 60 -7.77 30.59 22.52
CA PRO A 60 -6.83 30.39 21.43
C PRO A 60 -6.21 31.72 20.97
N SER A 61 -4.92 31.71 20.62
CA SER A 61 -4.23 32.90 20.13
C SER A 61 -4.69 33.35 18.73
N ASN A 62 -5.23 32.43 17.93
CA ASN A 62 -5.80 32.70 16.61
C ASN A 62 -7.02 31.81 16.35
N PHE A 63 -8.20 32.41 16.19
CA PHE A 63 -9.44 31.65 16.00
C PHE A 63 -9.45 30.79 14.74
N LEU A 64 -9.00 31.33 13.60
CA LEU A 64 -9.05 30.63 12.31
C LEU A 64 -8.12 29.41 12.29
N GLY A 65 -6.88 29.57 12.78
CA GLY A 65 -5.94 28.47 12.93
C GLY A 65 -6.42 27.43 13.95
N ALA A 66 -6.95 27.88 15.08
CA ALA A 66 -7.51 26.99 16.10
C ALA A 66 -8.71 26.18 15.59
N PHE A 67 -9.54 26.77 14.71
CA PHE A 67 -10.65 26.08 14.04
C PHE A 67 -10.14 24.92 13.17
N PHE A 68 -9.23 25.17 12.24
CA PHE A 68 -8.74 24.11 11.34
C PHE A 68 -7.94 23.03 12.10
N VAL A 69 -7.10 23.43 13.06
CA VAL A 69 -6.32 22.46 13.85
C VAL A 69 -7.22 21.59 14.74
N SER A 70 -8.37 22.09 15.18
CA SER A 70 -9.31 21.33 16.01
C SER A 70 -9.83 20.03 15.37
N GLY A 71 -9.90 19.97 14.03
CA GLY A 71 -10.34 18.77 13.29
C GLY A 71 -9.24 17.78 12.95
N LEU A 72 -7.96 18.20 12.99
CA LEU A 72 -6.81 17.36 12.65
C LEU A 72 -6.65 16.07 13.49
N PRO A 73 -7.12 15.97 14.75
CA PRO A 73 -7.13 14.70 15.48
C PRO A 73 -7.86 13.57 14.74
N SER A 74 -8.81 13.87 13.84
CA SER A 74 -9.49 12.87 13.00
C SER A 74 -8.54 11.97 12.20
N PHE A 75 -7.37 12.48 11.83
CA PHE A 75 -6.38 11.75 11.03
C PHE A 75 -5.81 10.53 11.77
N ILE A 76 -5.92 10.45 13.09
CA ILE A 76 -5.53 9.26 13.85
C ILE A 76 -6.31 8.02 13.43
N GLY A 77 -7.54 8.18 12.91
CA GLY A 77 -8.35 7.08 12.41
C GLY A 77 -7.62 6.25 11.34
N VAL A 78 -6.83 6.89 10.48
CA VAL A 78 -6.02 6.22 9.44
C VAL A 78 -4.96 5.31 10.06
N PHE A 79 -4.35 5.73 11.19
CA PHE A 79 -3.31 4.95 11.88
C PHE A 79 -3.85 3.70 12.58
N PHE A 80 -5.14 3.60 12.84
CA PHE A 80 -5.75 2.38 13.40
C PHE A 80 -6.46 1.55 12.33
N VAL A 81 -7.19 2.17 11.41
CA VAL A 81 -7.95 1.47 10.35
C VAL A 81 -7.02 0.71 9.40
N LEU A 82 -6.01 1.37 8.80
CA LEU A 82 -5.15 0.72 7.80
C LEU A 82 -4.27 -0.39 8.40
N PRO A 83 -3.62 -0.21 9.57
CA PRO A 83 -2.86 -1.31 10.17
C PRO A 83 -3.73 -2.49 10.58
N ALA A 84 -4.94 -2.26 11.12
CA ALA A 84 -5.88 -3.34 11.44
C ALA A 84 -6.33 -4.09 10.18
N LEU A 85 -6.66 -3.37 9.11
CA LEU A 85 -6.97 -3.93 7.79
C LEU A 85 -5.84 -4.86 7.31
N TYR A 86 -4.63 -4.35 7.14
CA TYR A 86 -3.52 -5.13 6.60
C TYR A 86 -3.00 -6.21 7.55
N LEU A 87 -3.32 -6.12 8.84
CA LEU A 87 -3.06 -7.18 9.80
C LEU A 87 -4.05 -8.33 9.63
N TYR A 88 -5.34 -8.02 9.48
CA TYR A 88 -6.39 -9.03 9.42
C TYR A 88 -6.62 -9.63 8.03
N LEU A 89 -6.31 -8.88 6.97
CA LEU A 89 -6.60 -9.24 5.58
C LEU A 89 -6.10 -10.65 5.17
N PRO A 90 -4.83 -11.06 5.44
CA PRO A 90 -4.36 -12.39 5.05
C PRO A 90 -5.13 -13.53 5.73
N LEU A 91 -5.56 -13.29 6.97
CA LEU A 91 -6.30 -14.24 7.77
C LEU A 91 -7.76 -14.32 7.33
N ALA A 92 -8.41 -13.17 7.14
CA ALA A 92 -9.75 -13.11 6.57
C ALA A 92 -9.82 -13.82 5.22
N ARG A 93 -8.84 -13.57 4.33
CA ARG A 93 -8.74 -14.23 3.03
C ARG A 93 -8.61 -15.74 3.13
N ALA A 94 -7.77 -16.25 4.04
CA ALA A 94 -7.62 -17.69 4.25
C ALA A 94 -8.93 -18.34 4.74
N ILE A 95 -9.61 -17.71 5.70
CA ILE A 95 -10.86 -18.25 6.26
C ILE A 95 -11.98 -18.22 5.22
N ILE A 96 -12.16 -17.11 4.50
CA ILE A 96 -13.20 -16.97 3.46
C ILE A 96 -12.96 -17.99 2.34
N ALA A 97 -11.70 -18.14 1.89
CA ALA A 97 -11.31 -19.12 0.88
C ALA A 97 -11.37 -20.59 1.36
N GLY A 98 -11.54 -20.84 2.66
CA GLY A 98 -11.50 -22.19 3.23
C GLY A 98 -10.13 -22.86 3.17
N ARG A 99 -9.05 -22.05 3.19
CA ARG A 99 -7.66 -22.52 3.13
C ARG A 99 -7.04 -22.54 4.53
N PRO A 100 -5.95 -23.32 4.73
CA PRO A 100 -5.19 -23.28 5.97
C PRO A 100 -4.73 -21.86 6.33
N ARG A 101 -4.75 -21.54 7.63
CA ARG A 101 -4.38 -20.19 8.11
C ARG A 101 -2.89 -19.93 7.85
N PRO A 102 -2.50 -18.70 7.47
CA PRO A 102 -1.11 -18.34 7.35
C PRO A 102 -0.42 -18.32 8.72
N PRO A 103 0.89 -18.62 8.80
CA PRO A 103 1.63 -18.53 10.04
C PRO A 103 1.67 -17.08 10.55
N GLN A 104 1.25 -16.87 11.79
CA GLN A 104 1.09 -15.52 12.36
C GLN A 104 2.35 -15.05 13.11
N GLY A 105 3.12 -15.96 13.71
CA GLY A 105 4.29 -15.62 14.55
C GLY A 105 5.35 -14.79 13.83
N ALA A 106 5.85 -15.26 12.69
CA ALA A 106 6.86 -14.53 11.91
C ALA A 106 6.34 -13.17 11.39
N THR A 107 5.03 -13.06 11.15
CA THR A 107 4.40 -11.80 10.74
C THR A 107 4.31 -10.83 11.92
N MET A 108 4.00 -11.34 13.12
CA MET A 108 3.93 -10.54 14.34
C MET A 108 5.31 -10.02 14.74
N VAL A 109 6.36 -10.84 14.70
CA VAL A 109 7.75 -10.42 14.96
C VAL A 109 8.14 -9.26 14.03
N ARG A 110 7.90 -9.40 12.72
CA ARG A 110 8.19 -8.34 11.74
C ARG A 110 7.42 -7.04 12.00
N ARG A 111 6.24 -7.12 12.63
CA ARG A 111 5.46 -5.93 13.01
C ARG A 111 6.02 -5.27 14.27
N LEU A 112 6.38 -6.06 15.27
CA LEU A 112 7.02 -5.56 16.48
C LEU A 112 8.36 -4.89 16.15
N MET A 113 9.14 -5.41 15.20
CA MET A 113 10.40 -4.80 14.75
C MET A 113 10.23 -3.51 13.96
N ARG A 114 9.02 -3.19 13.49
CA ARG A 114 8.72 -1.88 12.88
C ARG A 114 8.28 -0.83 13.89
N LEU A 115 8.09 -1.23 15.16
CA LEU A 115 7.48 -0.42 16.20
C LEU A 115 8.43 -0.24 17.39
N LEU A 116 8.81 -1.35 18.03
CA LEU A 116 9.55 -1.35 19.29
C LEU A 116 10.95 -0.72 19.21
N PRO A 117 11.76 -0.91 18.15
CA PRO A 117 13.12 -0.37 18.13
C PRO A 117 13.16 1.16 18.23
N ALA A 118 12.32 1.85 17.45
CA ALA A 118 12.23 3.30 17.48
C ALA A 118 11.75 3.80 18.85
N TYR A 119 10.76 3.11 19.44
CA TYR A 119 10.24 3.43 20.77
C TYR A 119 11.31 3.31 21.84
N TYR A 120 12.04 2.19 21.87
CA TYR A 120 13.08 1.97 22.88
C TYR A 120 14.27 2.91 22.70
N LEU A 121 14.66 3.21 21.45
CA LEU A 121 15.70 4.18 21.19
C LEU A 121 15.31 5.58 21.70
N MET A 122 14.12 6.04 21.34
CA MET A 122 13.57 7.31 21.82
C MET A 122 13.47 7.32 23.35
N TYR A 123 12.91 6.26 23.94
CA TYR A 123 12.81 6.10 25.40
C TYR A 123 14.16 6.21 26.10
N LEU A 124 15.19 5.51 25.63
CA LEU A 124 16.53 5.59 26.22
C LEU A 124 17.10 7.01 26.13
N VAL A 125 16.92 7.68 24.99
CA VAL A 125 17.40 9.06 24.81
C VAL A 125 16.71 10.01 25.78
N VAL A 126 15.38 9.98 25.92
CA VAL A 126 14.70 10.90 26.86
C VAL A 126 14.89 10.50 28.31
N LEU A 127 15.08 9.21 28.61
CA LEU A 127 15.39 8.77 29.97
C LEU A 127 16.69 9.42 30.45
N VAL A 128 17.73 9.41 29.62
CA VAL A 128 19.03 10.01 29.94
C VAL A 128 18.99 11.55 29.82
N ALA A 129 18.44 12.07 28.73
CA ALA A 129 18.52 13.50 28.42
C ALA A 129 17.54 14.35 29.23
N LEU A 130 16.36 13.82 29.53
CA LEU A 130 15.26 14.58 30.13
C LEU A 130 14.83 14.11 31.52
N ASN A 131 15.14 12.86 31.91
CA ASN A 131 14.52 12.27 33.10
C ASN A 131 15.53 11.61 34.07
N ARG A 132 16.85 11.79 33.88
CA ARG A 132 17.88 11.09 34.66
C ARG A 132 17.75 11.27 36.18
N ASP A 133 17.43 12.49 36.61
CA ASP A 133 17.31 12.84 38.03
C ASP A 133 15.88 12.64 38.57
N ALA A 134 14.93 12.35 37.69
CA ALA A 134 13.56 11.98 38.05
C ALA A 134 13.41 10.47 38.34
N ILE A 135 14.48 9.68 38.17
CA ILE A 135 14.47 8.24 38.44
C ILE A 135 14.39 8.02 39.96
N ASP A 136 13.20 7.67 40.43
CA ASP A 136 12.89 7.44 41.84
C ASP A 136 12.93 5.95 42.25
N GLY A 137 13.18 5.05 41.30
CA GLY A 137 13.37 3.62 41.56
C GLY A 137 13.30 2.75 40.30
N PRO A 138 13.48 1.42 40.44
CA PRO A 138 13.46 0.49 39.31
C PRO A 138 12.14 0.53 38.52
N TRP A 139 11.01 0.77 39.20
CA TRP A 139 9.70 0.80 38.54
C TRP A 139 9.55 1.96 37.55
N TYR A 140 10.18 3.11 37.81
CA TYR A 140 10.21 4.25 36.88
C TYR A 140 10.79 3.85 35.51
N VAL A 141 11.82 2.99 35.54
CA VAL A 141 12.51 2.49 34.35
C VAL A 141 11.82 1.26 33.76
N LEU A 142 11.31 0.36 34.60
CA LEU A 142 10.69 -0.88 34.14
C LEU A 142 9.31 -0.65 33.53
N ARG A 143 8.51 0.29 34.03
CA ARG A 143 7.14 0.47 33.54
C ARG A 143 7.06 0.80 32.04
N PRO A 144 7.89 1.68 31.42
CA PRO A 144 7.82 1.96 30.01
C PRO A 144 8.52 0.85 29.19
N LEU A 145 9.57 0.24 29.75
CA LEU A 145 10.19 -0.95 29.14
C LEU A 145 9.16 -2.07 28.92
N LEU A 146 8.29 -2.28 29.91
CA LEU A 146 7.20 -3.25 29.89
C LEU A 146 5.92 -2.75 29.21
N LEU A 147 5.92 -1.53 28.66
CA LEU A 147 4.76 -0.90 28.01
C LEU A 147 3.55 -0.70 28.94
N LEU A 148 3.79 -0.52 30.24
CA LEU A 148 2.78 -0.38 31.29
C LEU A 148 2.51 1.08 31.70
N GLN A 149 3.25 2.05 31.15
CA GLN A 149 3.21 3.46 31.56
C GLN A 149 1.86 4.17 31.34
N ILE A 150 0.96 3.57 30.55
CA ILE A 150 -0.35 4.15 30.21
C ILE A 150 -1.49 3.70 31.13
N TYR A 151 -1.29 2.65 31.92
CA TYR A 151 -2.35 2.06 32.75
C TYR A 151 -2.43 2.74 34.11
N SER A 152 -2.75 4.03 34.10
CA SER A 152 -3.00 4.83 35.30
C SER A 152 -4.24 5.69 35.07
N PRO A 153 -5.22 5.71 36.00
CA PRO A 153 -6.36 6.62 35.94
C PRO A 153 -5.97 8.10 35.91
N SER A 154 -4.79 8.44 36.44
CA SER A 154 -4.21 9.79 36.43
C SER A 154 -2.80 9.73 35.83
N PRO A 155 -2.66 9.82 34.51
CA PRO A 155 -1.37 9.59 33.87
C PRO A 155 -0.30 10.65 34.19
N PHE A 156 -0.70 11.89 34.46
CA PHE A 156 0.21 13.02 34.66
C PHE A 156 0.58 13.31 36.12
N ALA A 157 0.17 12.46 37.06
CA ALA A 157 0.47 12.62 38.48
C ALA A 157 1.08 11.33 39.06
N PRO A 158 2.18 11.39 39.85
CA PRO A 158 3.30 12.33 39.82
C PRO A 158 4.43 11.93 38.84
N HIS A 159 4.42 10.72 38.28
CA HIS A 159 5.60 10.15 37.60
C HIS A 159 5.50 10.17 36.07
N PHE A 160 5.13 11.29 35.44
CA PHE A 160 5.15 11.35 33.96
C PHE A 160 6.58 11.43 33.43
N ILE A 161 6.85 10.80 32.29
CA ILE A 161 8.20 10.80 31.69
C ILE A 161 8.20 11.82 30.56
N ASN A 162 9.02 12.87 30.71
CA ASN A 162 9.11 13.95 29.73
C ASN A 162 9.60 13.40 28.39
N GLY A 163 8.97 13.84 27.30
CA GLY A 163 9.23 13.37 25.94
C GLY A 163 8.46 12.12 25.53
N MET A 164 7.63 11.55 26.42
CA MET A 164 6.82 10.35 26.17
C MET A 164 5.30 10.60 26.10
N GLU A 165 4.87 11.86 26.01
CA GLU A 165 3.47 12.36 26.04
C GLU A 165 2.53 11.57 25.12
N VAL A 166 3.03 11.19 23.96
CA VAL A 166 2.29 10.51 22.88
C VAL A 166 2.60 9.03 22.74
N SER A 167 3.55 8.54 23.52
CA SER A 167 4.03 7.15 23.40
C SER A 167 2.98 6.09 23.75
N TRP A 168 1.81 6.51 24.25
CA TRP A 168 0.69 5.64 24.59
C TRP A 168 0.18 4.79 23.42
N THR A 169 0.39 5.26 22.19
CA THR A 169 0.05 4.48 20.99
C THR A 169 0.86 3.19 20.89
N VAL A 170 2.07 3.13 21.45
CA VAL A 170 2.95 1.96 21.33
C VAL A 170 2.41 0.78 22.14
N PRO A 171 2.15 0.90 23.46
CA PRO A 171 1.45 -0.14 24.20
C PRO A 171 0.13 -0.54 23.55
N SER A 172 -0.70 0.44 23.14
CA SER A 172 -2.01 0.20 22.54
C SER A 172 -1.90 -0.63 21.25
N MET A 173 -0.95 -0.30 20.38
CA MET A 173 -0.71 -1.05 19.14
C MET A 173 -0.18 -2.47 19.38
N VAL A 174 0.72 -2.67 20.35
CA VAL A 174 1.20 -4.00 20.73
C VAL A 174 0.05 -4.87 21.22
N GLN A 175 -0.85 -4.32 22.04
CA GLN A 175 -2.04 -5.03 22.51
C GLN A 175 -2.96 -5.41 21.36
N TRP A 176 -3.19 -4.53 20.39
CA TRP A 176 -3.99 -4.87 19.21
C TRP A 176 -3.34 -5.92 18.31
N TYR A 177 -2.00 -5.92 18.21
CA TYR A 177 -1.26 -6.97 17.51
C TYR A 177 -1.41 -8.35 18.17
N LEU A 178 -1.60 -8.39 19.49
CA LEU A 178 -1.88 -9.61 20.26
C LEU A 178 -3.37 -9.99 20.22
N ALA A 179 -4.27 -9.01 20.35
CA ALA A 179 -5.72 -9.23 20.43
C ALA A 179 -6.33 -9.69 19.11
N LEU A 180 -5.89 -9.16 17.97
CA LEU A 180 -6.48 -9.48 16.66
C LEU A 180 -6.34 -10.97 16.27
N PRO A 181 -5.17 -11.62 16.44
CA PRO A 181 -5.04 -13.08 16.35
C PRO A 181 -6.02 -13.86 17.22
N LEU A 182 -6.26 -13.42 18.45
CA LEU A 182 -7.18 -14.07 19.40
C LEU A 182 -8.64 -13.91 18.97
N ILE A 183 -9.03 -12.70 18.54
CA ILE A 183 -10.35 -12.42 17.95
C ILE A 183 -10.58 -13.31 16.73
N ALA A 184 -9.58 -13.44 15.87
CA ALA A 184 -9.66 -14.30 14.70
C ALA A 184 -9.77 -15.79 15.08
N TRP A 185 -9.01 -16.23 16.07
CA TRP A 185 -9.05 -17.60 16.57
C TRP A 185 -10.44 -17.93 17.15
N ALA A 186 -11.01 -17.03 17.95
CA ALA A 186 -12.34 -17.17 18.55
C ALA A 186 -13.44 -17.17 17.49
N SER A 187 -13.38 -16.26 16.51
CA SER A 187 -14.40 -16.15 15.45
C SER A 187 -14.27 -17.22 14.37
N HIS A 188 -13.09 -17.83 14.20
CA HIS A 188 -12.84 -18.76 13.10
C HIS A 188 -13.76 -19.97 13.11
N ARG A 189 -13.94 -20.66 14.25
CA ARG A 189 -14.72 -21.90 14.28
C ARG A 189 -16.16 -21.64 13.83
N PHE A 190 -16.71 -20.50 14.21
CA PHE A 190 -18.03 -20.06 13.79
C PHE A 190 -18.06 -19.67 12.30
N ALA A 191 -17.08 -18.89 11.85
CA ALA A 191 -16.97 -18.46 10.46
C ALA A 191 -16.79 -19.64 9.49
N ALA A 192 -15.91 -20.59 9.81
CA ALA A 192 -15.56 -21.73 8.98
C ALA A 192 -16.75 -22.67 8.70
N ARG A 193 -17.78 -22.66 9.55
CA ARG A 193 -19.05 -23.39 9.31
C ARG A 193 -19.88 -22.82 8.14
N GLY A 194 -19.46 -21.74 7.49
CA GLY A 194 -20.17 -21.17 6.34
C GLY A 194 -19.91 -22.03 5.09
N ALA A 195 -20.98 -22.41 4.39
CA ALA A 195 -20.88 -23.21 3.16
C ALA A 195 -20.26 -22.41 1.99
N THR A 196 -20.55 -21.10 1.91
CA THR A 196 -20.08 -20.22 0.84
C THR A 196 -19.09 -19.16 1.35
N PRO A 197 -18.24 -18.58 0.47
CA PRO A 197 -17.37 -17.45 0.83
C PRO A 197 -18.14 -16.28 1.46
N VAL A 198 -19.32 -15.95 0.91
CA VAL A 198 -20.20 -14.89 1.44
C VAL A 198 -20.69 -15.23 2.86
N ALA A 199 -21.11 -16.47 3.11
CA ALA A 199 -21.56 -16.89 4.43
C ALA A 199 -20.42 -16.82 5.47
N ARG A 200 -19.21 -17.22 5.08
CA ARG A 200 -18.00 -17.12 5.93
C ARG A 200 -17.66 -15.65 6.21
N ALA A 201 -17.71 -14.79 5.21
CA ALA A 201 -17.47 -13.35 5.34
C ALA A 201 -18.48 -12.68 6.28
N ARG A 202 -19.79 -12.94 6.12
CA ARG A 202 -20.84 -12.40 7.02
C ARG A 202 -20.59 -12.77 8.48
N ARG A 203 -20.18 -14.01 8.75
CA ARG A 203 -19.86 -14.47 10.10
C ARG A 203 -18.57 -13.84 10.65
N LEU A 204 -17.57 -13.59 9.79
CA LEU A 204 -16.34 -12.88 10.17
C LEU A 204 -16.55 -11.39 10.47
N LEU A 205 -17.68 -10.80 10.08
CA LEU A 205 -18.05 -9.44 10.46
C LEU A 205 -18.60 -9.33 11.89
N LEU A 206 -18.97 -10.43 12.54
CA LEU A 206 -19.55 -10.42 13.90
C LEU A 206 -18.70 -9.65 14.94
N PRO A 207 -17.36 -9.73 14.96
CA PRO A 207 -16.56 -8.97 15.92
C PRO A 207 -16.64 -7.45 15.72
N VAL A 208 -17.01 -6.95 14.53
CA VAL A 208 -17.05 -5.51 14.24
C VAL A 208 -18.03 -4.75 15.15
N PRO A 209 -19.34 -5.08 15.21
CA PRO A 209 -20.25 -4.41 16.13
C PRO A 209 -19.88 -4.60 17.61
N VAL A 210 -19.30 -5.74 17.98
CA VAL A 210 -18.82 -6.00 19.35
C VAL A 210 -17.70 -5.03 19.73
N LEU A 211 -16.70 -4.85 18.85
CA LEU A 211 -15.61 -3.91 19.07
C LEU A 211 -16.08 -2.45 19.12
N ILE A 212 -17.06 -2.08 18.28
CA ILE A 212 -17.69 -0.76 18.35
C ILE A 212 -18.37 -0.57 19.71
N GLY A 213 -19.16 -1.55 20.16
CA GLY A 213 -19.82 -1.53 21.47
C GLY A 213 -18.83 -1.42 22.63
N ILE A 214 -17.72 -2.16 22.61
CA ILE A 214 -16.65 -2.07 23.61
C ILE A 214 -16.07 -0.66 23.68
N GLY A 215 -15.77 -0.04 22.53
CA GLY A 215 -15.19 1.31 22.52
C GLY A 215 -16.16 2.39 23.00
N VAL A 216 -17.43 2.29 22.62
CA VAL A 216 -18.47 3.22 23.11
C VAL A 216 -18.72 3.01 24.60
N GLY A 217 -18.82 1.77 25.06
CA GLY A 217 -18.95 1.44 26.48
C GLY A 217 -17.76 1.93 27.30
N TRP A 218 -16.54 1.80 26.78
CA TRP A 218 -15.32 2.33 27.41
C TRP A 218 -15.37 3.83 27.61
N LEU A 219 -15.83 4.59 26.61
CA LEU A 219 -16.00 6.04 26.73
C LEU A 219 -16.92 6.39 27.90
N PHE A 220 -18.08 5.75 28.00
CA PHE A 220 -19.02 6.01 29.09
C PHE A 220 -18.49 5.52 30.44
N PHE A 221 -17.74 4.43 30.47
CA PHE A 221 -17.07 3.94 31.68
C PHE A 221 -16.05 4.95 32.21
N VAL A 222 -15.15 5.46 31.36
CA VAL A 222 -14.16 6.48 31.73
C VAL A 222 -14.87 7.73 32.26
N LYS A 223 -15.91 8.19 31.57
CA LYS A 223 -16.68 9.36 31.99
C LYS A 223 -17.45 9.15 33.29
N GLY A 224 -18.09 7.99 33.46
CA GLY A 224 -18.86 7.66 34.65
C GLY A 224 -18.00 7.56 35.92
N ASN A 225 -16.72 7.17 35.77
CA ASN A 225 -15.77 7.12 36.87
C ASN A 225 -15.01 8.45 37.12
N GLY A 226 -15.32 9.52 36.36
CA GLY A 226 -14.63 10.81 36.49
C GLY A 226 -13.14 10.77 36.13
N TRP A 227 -12.70 9.77 35.37
CA TRP A 227 -11.31 9.64 34.94
C TRP A 227 -10.96 10.66 33.87
N ASP A 228 -9.66 10.91 33.69
CA ASP A 228 -9.16 11.79 32.64
C ASP A 228 -9.63 11.31 31.25
N ASN A 229 -10.19 12.21 30.43
CA ASN A 229 -10.72 11.89 29.10
C ASN A 229 -9.67 11.25 28.18
N ARG A 230 -8.38 11.49 28.44
CA ARG A 230 -7.28 10.86 27.71
C ARG A 230 -7.28 9.35 27.87
N MET A 231 -7.82 8.80 28.96
CA MET A 231 -7.98 7.35 29.16
C MET A 231 -8.89 6.71 28.12
N VAL A 232 -9.82 7.48 27.52
CA VAL A 232 -10.57 7.00 26.37
C VAL A 232 -9.59 6.63 25.27
N PHE A 233 -8.60 7.46 24.96
CA PHE A 233 -7.69 7.21 23.84
C PHE A 233 -6.49 6.32 24.21
N TRP A 234 -5.93 6.45 25.41
CA TRP A 234 -4.65 5.80 25.72
C TRP A 234 -4.76 4.29 25.86
N TRP A 235 -5.92 3.82 26.31
CA TRP A 235 -6.20 2.41 26.50
C TRP A 235 -6.74 1.79 25.20
N PRO A 236 -6.45 0.50 24.93
CA PRO A 236 -6.77 -0.11 23.64
C PRO A 236 -8.27 -0.06 23.30
N GLN A 237 -9.16 -0.16 24.29
CA GLN A 237 -10.61 -0.25 24.14
C GLN A 237 -11.15 0.96 23.42
N GLY A 238 -10.63 2.15 23.68
CA GLY A 238 -11.06 3.34 22.99
C GLY A 238 -10.41 3.57 21.63
N PHE A 239 -9.82 2.55 21.01
CA PHE A 239 -9.68 2.51 19.55
C PHE A 239 -10.34 1.28 18.92
N ALA A 240 -11.04 0.45 19.72
CA ALA A 240 -11.76 -0.73 19.24
C ALA A 240 -12.71 -0.45 18.06
N PRO A 241 -13.45 0.68 17.98
CA PRO A 241 -14.30 0.98 16.83
C PRO A 241 -13.49 1.18 15.53
N THR A 242 -12.39 1.94 15.57
CA THR A 242 -11.51 2.11 14.40
C THR A 242 -10.82 0.81 13.98
N ILE A 243 -10.41 -0.02 14.95
CA ILE A 243 -9.89 -1.35 14.69
C ILE A 243 -10.97 -2.25 14.07
N GLY A 244 -12.20 -2.18 14.58
CA GLY A 244 -13.36 -2.88 14.04
C GLY A 244 -13.68 -2.46 12.60
N ILE A 245 -13.57 -1.17 12.28
CA ILE A 245 -13.68 -0.67 10.90
C ILE A 245 -12.59 -1.29 10.02
N GLY A 246 -11.33 -1.28 10.46
CA GLY A 246 -10.23 -1.91 9.73
C GLY A 246 -10.45 -3.42 9.51
N LEU A 247 -10.95 -4.11 10.53
CA LEU A 247 -11.35 -5.53 10.47
C LEU A 247 -12.45 -5.75 9.42
N GLY A 248 -13.49 -4.91 9.45
CA GLY A 248 -14.61 -4.96 8.52
C GLY A 248 -14.15 -4.76 7.09
N LEU A 249 -13.37 -3.70 6.83
CA LEU A 249 -12.78 -3.46 5.51
C LEU A 249 -11.91 -4.63 5.05
N ALA A 250 -11.20 -5.31 5.96
CA ALA A 250 -10.36 -6.45 5.62
C ALA A 250 -11.18 -7.66 5.20
N VAL A 251 -12.32 -7.90 5.85
CA VAL A 251 -13.27 -8.95 5.47
C VAL A 251 -13.92 -8.63 4.13
N LEU A 252 -14.35 -7.38 3.90
CA LEU A 252 -14.94 -6.96 2.63
C LEU A 252 -13.94 -7.09 1.47
N LEU A 253 -12.70 -6.63 1.67
CA LEU A 253 -11.63 -6.74 0.69
C LEU A 253 -11.25 -8.20 0.43
N ALA A 254 -11.15 -9.02 1.49
CA ALA A 254 -10.90 -10.45 1.35
C ALA A 254 -12.01 -11.16 0.56
N LEU A 255 -13.28 -10.79 0.79
CA LEU A 255 -14.40 -11.33 -0.01
C LEU A 255 -14.26 -10.96 -1.49
N SER A 256 -13.97 -9.69 -1.81
CA SER A 256 -13.77 -9.27 -3.21
C SER A 256 -12.60 -9.99 -3.89
N GLN A 257 -11.56 -10.37 -3.15
CA GLN A 257 -10.41 -11.09 -3.69
C GLN A 257 -10.67 -12.59 -3.89
N VAL A 258 -11.55 -13.19 -3.08
CA VAL A 258 -11.87 -14.63 -3.14
C VAL A 258 -13.04 -14.91 -4.08
N SER A 259 -14.03 -14.03 -4.11
CA SER A 259 -15.19 -14.09 -4.99
C SER A 259 -15.46 -12.70 -5.59
N PRO A 260 -14.82 -12.34 -6.71
CA PRO A 260 -14.99 -11.04 -7.34
C PRO A 260 -16.44 -10.71 -7.71
N GLY A 261 -17.24 -11.72 -8.07
CA GLY A 261 -18.67 -11.56 -8.35
C GLY A 261 -19.49 -11.12 -7.13
N ASP A 262 -19.03 -11.43 -5.91
CA ASP A 262 -19.69 -11.07 -4.66
C ASP A 262 -19.12 -9.78 -4.03
N THR A 263 -18.44 -8.94 -4.82
CA THR A 263 -17.82 -7.72 -4.32
C THR A 263 -18.86 -6.82 -3.61
N PRO A 264 -18.65 -6.49 -2.32
CA PRO A 264 -19.59 -5.68 -1.55
C PRO A 264 -19.86 -4.31 -2.18
N ARG A 265 -21.13 -3.87 -2.14
CA ARG A 265 -21.58 -2.59 -2.71
C ARG A 265 -20.71 -1.40 -2.28
N LEU A 266 -20.32 -1.36 -1.00
CA LEU A 266 -19.47 -0.28 -0.46
C LEU A 266 -18.14 -0.15 -1.22
N LEU A 267 -17.44 -1.27 -1.47
CA LEU A 267 -16.16 -1.25 -2.19
C LEU A 267 -16.36 -0.92 -3.68
N ARG A 268 -17.44 -1.41 -4.30
CA ARG A 268 -17.74 -1.05 -5.70
C ARG A 268 -18.01 0.44 -5.86
N VAL A 269 -18.81 1.03 -4.96
CA VAL A 269 -19.10 2.47 -5.00
C VAL A 269 -17.82 3.28 -4.76
N ALA A 270 -16.96 2.83 -3.85
CA ALA A 270 -15.65 3.46 -3.62
C ALA A 270 -14.68 3.31 -4.81
N ALA A 271 -14.76 2.22 -5.56
CA ALA A 271 -13.98 2.04 -6.79
C ALA A 271 -14.47 2.94 -7.93
N VAL A 272 -15.78 3.05 -8.14
CA VAL A 272 -16.36 3.85 -9.24
C VAL A 272 -16.38 5.35 -8.91
N ARG A 273 -16.59 5.72 -7.64
CA ARG A 273 -16.73 7.12 -7.20
C ARG A 273 -15.80 7.45 -6.01
N PRO A 274 -14.47 7.30 -6.15
CA PRO A 274 -13.53 7.56 -5.06
C PRO A 274 -13.58 9.01 -4.56
N GLY A 275 -13.89 9.97 -5.45
CA GLY A 275 -14.07 11.39 -5.09
C GLY A 275 -15.20 11.65 -4.09
N LEU A 276 -16.24 10.79 -4.02
CA LEU A 276 -17.30 10.94 -3.02
C LEU A 276 -16.78 10.71 -1.59
N PHE A 277 -15.88 9.74 -1.42
CA PHE A 277 -15.29 9.39 -0.13
C PHE A 277 -14.19 10.38 0.28
N TRP A 278 -13.38 10.82 -0.69
CA TRP A 278 -12.95 12.23 -0.88
C TRP A 278 -13.66 13.28 -0.03
N VAL A 279 -14.74 13.75 -0.62
CA VAL A 279 -15.56 14.83 -0.09
C VAL A 279 -16.13 14.47 1.28
N ALA A 280 -16.54 13.22 1.50
CA ALA A 280 -17.04 12.77 2.80
C ALA A 280 -15.98 12.87 3.92
N ALA A 281 -14.72 12.49 3.64
CA ALA A 281 -13.63 12.62 4.61
C ALA A 281 -13.35 14.10 4.93
N ILE A 282 -13.35 14.97 3.91
CA ILE A 282 -13.18 16.42 4.10
C ILE A 282 -14.36 17.01 4.90
N ALA A 283 -15.59 16.61 4.60
CA ALA A 283 -16.78 17.05 5.33
C ALA A 283 -16.71 16.63 6.81
N VAL A 284 -16.34 15.38 7.09
CA VAL A 284 -16.15 14.89 8.47
C VAL A 284 -15.05 15.69 9.19
N TYR A 285 -13.95 16.00 8.51
CA TYR A 285 -12.89 16.85 9.06
C TYR A 285 -13.42 18.25 9.40
N LEU A 286 -14.09 18.93 8.47
CA LEU A 286 -14.63 20.28 8.67
C LEU A 286 -15.70 20.34 9.76
N VAL A 287 -16.58 19.32 9.83
CA VAL A 287 -17.55 19.20 10.93
C VAL A 287 -16.82 19.05 12.26
N ASN A 288 -15.74 18.27 12.32
CA ASN A 288 -14.96 18.12 13.55
C ASN A 288 -14.19 19.40 13.93
N CYS A 289 -13.75 20.21 12.96
CA CYS A 289 -13.18 21.54 13.20
C CYS A 289 -14.15 22.46 13.97
N ALA A 290 -15.45 22.36 13.67
CA ALA A 290 -16.51 23.09 14.35
C ALA A 290 -16.82 22.56 15.78
N ARG A 291 -16.16 21.47 16.22
CA ARG A 291 -16.24 20.92 17.58
C ARG A 291 -17.69 20.77 18.09
N PRO A 292 -18.55 19.98 17.41
CA PRO A 292 -19.97 19.86 17.76
C PRO A 292 -20.14 19.44 19.23
N PHE A 293 -21.02 20.15 19.95
CA PHE A 293 -21.27 19.99 21.38
C PHE A 293 -20.04 20.24 22.28
N SER A 294 -19.03 20.92 21.78
CA SER A 294 -17.83 21.30 22.52
C SER A 294 -17.44 22.75 22.23
N VAL A 295 -16.25 23.17 22.66
CA VAL A 295 -15.75 24.54 22.48
C VAL A 295 -14.74 24.55 21.34
N ILE A 296 -14.98 25.40 20.35
CA ILE A 296 -14.10 25.57 19.18
C ILE A 296 -12.73 26.08 19.63
N GLY A 297 -11.68 25.53 19.03
CA GLY A 297 -10.32 26.02 19.23
C GLY A 297 -9.69 25.69 20.58
N MET A 298 -10.27 24.77 21.35
CA MET A 298 -9.69 24.29 22.61
C MET A 298 -8.90 22.98 22.43
N ASP A 299 -7.89 22.81 23.27
CA ASP A 299 -6.99 21.66 23.36
C ASP A 299 -7.67 20.35 23.77
N ALA A 300 -8.67 20.45 24.64
CA ALA A 300 -9.37 19.31 25.22
C ALA A 300 -10.87 19.39 24.97
N ILE A 301 -11.51 18.23 25.10
CA ILE A 301 -12.95 18.08 24.95
C ILE A 301 -13.56 17.97 26.34
N TYR A 302 -14.35 18.97 26.72
CA TYR A 302 -14.84 19.12 28.09
C TYR A 302 -16.21 18.46 28.33
N SER A 303 -16.98 18.19 27.28
CA SER A 303 -18.31 17.57 27.36
C SER A 303 -18.29 16.10 26.95
N THR A 304 -19.19 15.29 27.52
CA THR A 304 -19.35 13.87 27.12
C THR A 304 -19.87 13.75 25.69
N SER A 305 -20.87 14.55 25.31
CA SER A 305 -21.42 14.56 23.94
C SER A 305 -20.39 15.00 22.90
N GLY A 306 -19.57 16.00 23.22
CA GLY A 306 -18.48 16.44 22.35
C GLY A 306 -17.39 15.38 22.21
N LEU A 307 -17.11 14.62 23.27
CA LEU A 307 -16.14 13.52 23.24
C LEU A 307 -16.65 12.39 22.36
N PHE A 308 -17.91 11.99 22.54
CA PHE A 308 -18.57 11.01 21.70
C PHE A 308 -18.59 11.44 20.23
N MET A 309 -18.91 12.70 19.93
CA MET A 309 -18.89 13.19 18.55
C MET A 309 -17.49 13.20 17.95
N THR A 310 -16.47 13.68 18.69
CA THR A 310 -15.08 13.61 18.19
C THR A 310 -14.68 12.18 17.90
N TYR A 311 -15.08 11.25 18.78
CA TYR A 311 -14.79 9.84 18.63
C TYR A 311 -15.45 9.21 17.39
N LEU A 312 -16.71 9.58 17.13
CA LEU A 312 -17.42 9.23 15.91
C LEU A 312 -16.73 9.83 14.67
N MET A 313 -16.33 11.10 14.70
CA MET A 313 -15.66 11.77 13.58
C MET A 313 -14.31 11.11 13.25
N VAL A 314 -13.51 10.72 14.26
CA VAL A 314 -12.28 9.94 14.07
C VAL A 314 -12.55 8.62 13.36
N ALA A 315 -13.59 7.90 13.78
CA ALA A 315 -13.97 6.62 13.17
C ALA A 315 -14.44 6.79 11.70
N LEU A 316 -15.30 7.78 11.44
CA LEU A 316 -15.81 8.07 10.10
C LEU A 316 -14.72 8.58 9.17
N PHE A 317 -13.84 9.46 9.64
CA PHE A 317 -12.70 9.94 8.86
C PHE A 317 -11.78 8.77 8.48
N GLY A 318 -11.43 7.92 9.44
CA GLY A 318 -10.63 6.72 9.19
C GLY A 318 -11.27 5.79 8.14
N LEU A 319 -12.59 5.61 8.17
CA LEU A 319 -13.34 4.83 7.18
C LEU A 319 -13.27 5.48 5.78
N PHE A 320 -13.69 6.74 5.67
CA PHE A 320 -13.83 7.41 4.37
C PHE A 320 -12.49 7.71 3.72
N ALA A 321 -11.46 8.10 4.48
CA ALA A 321 -10.12 8.32 3.94
C ALA A 321 -9.43 7.02 3.51
N SER A 322 -9.79 5.87 4.10
CA SER A 322 -9.20 4.57 3.75
C SER A 322 -9.87 3.90 2.56
N LEU A 323 -11.18 4.08 2.37
CA LEU A 323 -11.95 3.38 1.34
C LEU A 323 -11.39 3.55 -0.09
N PRO A 324 -11.14 4.77 -0.60
CA PRO A 324 -10.55 4.98 -1.93
C PRO A 324 -9.18 4.35 -2.12
N LEU A 325 -8.42 4.16 -1.04
CA LEU A 325 -7.05 3.64 -1.08
C LEU A 325 -7.00 2.11 -1.13
N VAL A 326 -8.06 1.44 -0.67
CA VAL A 326 -8.07 -0.03 -0.49
C VAL A 326 -9.03 -0.73 -1.44
N SER A 327 -9.94 0.01 -2.08
CA SER A 327 -10.97 -0.54 -2.96
C SER A 327 -10.35 -0.99 -4.30
N PRO A 328 -10.52 -2.26 -4.71
CA PRO A 328 -9.96 -2.75 -5.98
C PRO A 328 -10.51 -1.97 -7.18
N GLY A 329 -9.64 -1.52 -8.07
CA GLY A 329 -10.03 -0.77 -9.27
C GLY A 329 -10.37 0.71 -9.05
N ALA A 330 -10.18 1.25 -7.84
CA ALA A 330 -10.35 2.68 -7.59
C ALA A 330 -9.25 3.50 -8.29
N ALA A 331 -9.64 4.28 -9.30
CA ALA A 331 -8.73 5.24 -9.93
C ALA A 331 -8.62 6.51 -9.07
N ARG A 332 -7.40 6.88 -8.68
CA ARG A 332 -7.16 8.14 -7.97
C ARG A 332 -7.32 9.31 -8.95
N THR A 333 -7.93 10.39 -8.49
CA THR A 333 -7.93 11.65 -9.26
C THR A 333 -6.50 12.18 -9.35
N ARG A 334 -6.18 12.91 -10.42
CA ARG A 334 -4.82 13.45 -10.64
C ARG A 334 -4.28 14.23 -9.44
N VAL A 335 -5.13 15.03 -8.79
CA VAL A 335 -4.77 15.83 -7.62
C VAL A 335 -4.45 14.94 -6.41
N VAL A 336 -5.32 13.96 -6.11
CA VAL A 336 -5.11 13.05 -4.98
C VAL A 336 -3.86 12.21 -5.19
N ASP A 337 -3.65 11.70 -6.40
CA ASP A 337 -2.45 10.94 -6.73
C ASP A 337 -1.19 11.80 -6.60
N ALA A 338 -1.18 13.02 -7.16
CA ALA A 338 -0.06 13.94 -7.04
C ALA A 338 0.30 14.26 -5.59
N VAL A 339 -0.69 14.50 -4.72
CA VAL A 339 -0.45 14.80 -3.29
C VAL A 339 0.05 13.57 -2.54
N LEU A 340 -0.61 12.41 -2.69
CA LEU A 340 -0.29 11.22 -1.90
C LEU A 340 0.98 10.50 -2.38
N THR A 341 1.37 10.69 -3.64
CA THR A 341 2.60 10.09 -4.18
C THR A 341 3.78 11.06 -4.22
N ALA A 342 3.58 12.34 -3.83
CA ALA A 342 4.65 13.32 -3.71
C ALA A 342 5.78 12.78 -2.84
N ARG A 343 7.01 12.80 -3.37
CA ARG A 343 8.23 12.30 -2.72
C ARG A 343 8.38 12.72 -1.24
N PRO A 344 8.22 14.00 -0.85
CA PRO A 344 8.34 14.40 0.55
C PRO A 344 7.24 13.79 1.43
N VAL A 345 6.00 13.69 0.93
CA VAL A 345 4.86 13.12 1.66
C VAL A 345 5.03 11.61 1.84
N VAL A 346 5.50 10.91 0.81
CA VAL A 346 5.83 9.48 0.88
C VAL A 346 6.98 9.23 1.84
N HIS A 347 8.03 10.06 1.82
CA HIS A 347 9.13 9.98 2.79
C HIS A 347 8.63 10.16 4.21
N LEU A 348 7.85 11.21 4.46
CA LEU A 348 7.21 11.45 5.75
C LEU A 348 6.35 10.24 6.18
N GLY A 349 5.66 9.61 5.24
CA GLY A 349 4.91 8.37 5.44
C GLY A 349 5.75 7.16 5.85
N LYS A 350 6.95 7.03 5.30
CA LYS A 350 7.89 5.95 5.64
C LYS A 350 8.44 6.11 7.07
N VAL A 351 8.74 7.34 7.48
CA VAL A 351 9.26 7.66 8.83
C VAL A 351 8.17 8.15 9.79
N SER A 352 6.89 8.04 9.41
CA SER A 352 5.76 8.68 10.09
C SER A 352 5.65 8.30 11.57
N TYR A 353 6.01 7.05 11.87
CA TYR A 353 5.99 6.53 13.23
C TYR A 353 7.13 7.12 14.09
N GLY A 354 8.33 7.25 13.53
CA GLY A 354 9.43 7.94 14.21
C GLY A 354 9.12 9.41 14.44
N VAL A 355 8.54 10.11 13.46
CA VAL A 355 8.12 11.52 13.62
C VAL A 355 7.14 11.66 14.78
N TYR A 356 6.16 10.75 14.84
CA TYR A 356 5.21 10.70 15.94
C TYR A 356 5.88 10.40 17.30
N LEU A 357 6.97 9.65 17.38
CA LEU A 357 7.66 9.40 18.65
C LEU A 357 8.56 10.56 19.08
N TRP A 358 9.33 11.13 18.16
CA TRP A 358 10.39 12.08 18.49
C TRP A 358 9.90 13.52 18.71
N HIS A 359 8.72 13.90 18.21
CA HIS A 359 8.32 15.31 18.21
C HIS A 359 8.23 15.96 19.60
N PHE A 360 7.76 15.24 20.62
CA PHE A 360 7.75 15.77 21.99
C PHE A 360 9.15 15.90 22.59
N ALA A 361 10.04 14.96 22.31
CA ALA A 361 11.44 15.09 22.71
C ALA A 361 12.07 16.35 22.10
N VAL A 362 11.81 16.61 20.80
CA VAL A 362 12.27 17.81 20.11
C VAL A 362 11.70 19.08 20.73
N MET A 363 10.40 19.11 21.04
CA MET A 363 9.78 20.24 21.74
C MET A 363 10.46 20.50 23.09
N HIS A 364 10.76 19.47 23.88
CA HIS A 364 11.50 19.65 25.13
C HIS A 364 12.93 20.16 24.91
N PHE A 365 13.67 19.59 23.95
CA PHE A 365 15.03 20.05 23.65
C PHE A 365 15.07 21.52 23.22
N TYR A 366 14.03 21.98 22.52
CA TYR A 366 13.94 23.35 22.03
C TYR A 366 13.42 24.35 23.07
N LEU A 367 12.37 24.00 23.82
CA LEU A 367 11.73 24.92 24.77
C LEU A 367 12.51 25.09 26.07
N GLN A 368 13.39 24.14 26.40
CA GLN A 368 14.20 24.19 27.62
C GLN A 368 15.61 23.59 27.41
N PRO A 369 16.43 24.16 26.49
CA PRO A 369 17.73 23.58 26.14
C PRO A 369 18.68 23.52 27.33
N GLY A 370 18.65 24.52 28.21
CA GLY A 370 19.45 24.53 29.45
C GLY A 370 19.04 23.48 30.48
N ALA A 371 17.86 22.87 30.33
CA ALA A 371 17.40 21.82 31.22
C ALA A 371 17.90 20.42 30.81
N VAL A 372 18.33 20.24 29.55
CA VAL A 372 18.79 18.96 29.01
C VAL A 372 20.07 18.51 29.74
N PHE A 373 20.08 17.27 30.24
CA PHE A 373 21.12 16.72 31.11
C PHE A 373 21.34 17.45 32.45
N SER A 374 20.61 18.51 32.76
CA SER A 374 20.79 19.28 34.01
C SER A 374 20.00 18.75 35.20
N GLY A 375 18.91 18.02 34.95
CA GLY A 375 17.96 17.58 35.98
C GLY A 375 16.81 18.54 36.27
N ALA A 376 16.89 19.78 35.79
CA ALA A 376 15.86 20.83 36.01
C ALA A 376 14.74 20.82 34.96
N VAL A 377 14.41 19.65 34.42
CA VAL A 377 13.45 19.50 33.31
C VAL A 377 12.03 19.69 33.81
N ARG A 378 11.31 20.63 33.19
CA ARG A 378 9.92 20.93 33.54
C ARG A 378 8.94 20.15 32.68
N PRO A 379 7.76 19.77 33.23
CA PRO A 379 6.66 19.23 32.45
C PRO A 379 6.26 20.16 31.30
N ILE A 380 5.99 19.62 30.11
CA ILE A 380 5.73 20.45 28.92
C ILE A 380 4.53 21.39 29.06
N ARG A 381 3.54 21.04 29.89
CA ARG A 381 2.38 21.89 30.21
C ARG A 381 2.78 23.23 30.84
N GLU A 382 3.90 23.28 31.53
CA GLU A 382 4.39 24.51 32.16
C GLU A 382 5.13 25.43 31.18
N LEU A 383 5.45 24.90 30.00
CA LEU A 383 6.09 25.62 28.89
C LEU A 383 5.05 26.14 27.88
N TYR A 384 3.75 26.07 28.21
CA TYR A 384 2.67 26.53 27.35
C TYR A 384 2.85 28.01 26.96
N GLY A 385 2.79 28.29 25.66
CA GLY A 385 2.83 29.64 25.10
C GLY A 385 4.20 30.33 25.18
N THR A 386 5.27 29.59 25.46
CA THR A 386 6.64 30.14 25.52
C THR A 386 7.29 30.35 24.15
N ALA A 387 6.77 29.69 23.10
CA ALA A 387 7.20 29.85 21.71
C ALA A 387 6.00 30.05 20.79
N GLY A 388 6.20 30.77 19.68
CA GLY A 388 5.17 30.97 18.67
C GLY A 388 4.81 29.68 17.93
N PHE A 389 3.61 29.60 17.35
CA PHE A 389 3.16 28.39 16.64
C PHE A 389 4.07 28.01 15.47
N TRP A 390 4.35 28.94 14.55
CA TRP A 390 5.16 28.65 13.36
C TRP A 390 6.61 28.34 13.69
N GLU A 391 7.15 28.99 14.71
CA GLU A 391 8.48 28.72 15.27
C GLU A 391 8.56 27.29 15.81
N LEU A 392 7.64 26.93 16.71
CA LEU A 392 7.61 25.60 17.31
C LEU A 392 7.27 24.51 16.27
N GLU A 393 6.36 24.75 15.32
CA GLU A 393 6.01 23.82 14.26
C GLU A 393 7.21 23.52 13.36
N THR A 394 7.94 24.55 12.94
CA THR A 394 9.09 24.40 12.05
C THR A 394 10.20 23.60 12.73
N VAL A 395 10.57 23.96 13.95
CA VAL A 395 11.61 23.25 14.71
C VAL A 395 11.19 21.82 15.00
N THR A 396 9.94 21.62 15.43
CA THR A 396 9.41 20.30 15.78
C THR A 396 9.33 19.39 14.55
N LEU A 397 8.82 19.89 13.42
CA LEU A 397 8.72 19.12 12.19
C LEU A 397 10.10 18.73 11.65
N LEU A 398 11.01 19.70 11.50
CA LEU A 398 12.35 19.45 10.95
C LEU A 398 13.16 18.54 11.88
N GLY A 399 13.15 18.82 13.18
CA GLY A 399 13.84 18.01 14.18
C GLY A 399 13.28 16.60 14.27
N ALA A 400 11.95 16.43 14.28
CA ALA A 400 11.33 15.12 14.35
C ALA A 400 11.57 14.32 13.07
N VAL A 401 11.50 14.93 11.88
CA VAL A 401 11.81 14.26 10.61
C VAL A 401 13.27 13.85 10.55
N LEU A 402 14.19 14.70 11.01
CA LEU A 402 15.62 14.39 11.08
C LEU A 402 15.88 13.20 12.00
N LEU A 403 15.45 13.27 13.26
CA LEU A 403 15.65 12.19 14.24
C LEU A 403 14.95 10.90 13.83
N ALA A 404 13.73 10.99 13.27
CA ALA A 404 13.02 9.83 12.75
C ALA A 404 13.76 9.19 11.56
N THR A 405 14.32 9.99 10.66
CA THR A 405 15.07 9.48 9.51
C THR A 405 16.38 8.82 9.95
N LEU A 406 17.08 9.39 10.93
CA LEU A 406 18.29 8.82 11.52
C LEU A 406 17.97 7.52 12.27
N SER A 407 16.98 7.53 13.17
CA SER A 407 16.46 6.34 13.88
C SER A 407 16.11 5.22 12.89
N HIS A 408 15.41 5.58 11.81
CA HIS A 408 14.96 4.62 10.82
C HIS A 408 16.11 3.95 10.07
N ARG A 409 17.07 4.75 9.57
CA ARG A 409 18.19 4.23 8.76
C ARG A 409 19.27 3.55 9.58
N LEU A 410 19.60 4.10 10.75
CA LEU A 410 20.74 3.67 11.56
C LEU A 410 20.39 2.55 12.54
N PHE A 411 19.12 2.44 12.96
CA PHE A 411 18.72 1.49 14.01
C PHE A 411 17.61 0.54 13.56
N GLU A 412 16.48 1.06 13.09
CA GLU A 412 15.30 0.25 12.77
C GLU A 412 15.53 -0.68 11.56
N GLN A 413 16.03 -0.14 10.44
CA GLN A 413 16.25 -0.92 9.21
C GLN A 413 17.29 -2.05 9.40
N PRO A 414 18.47 -1.81 10.00
CA PRO A 414 19.44 -2.87 10.26
C PRO A 414 18.86 -3.97 11.15
N LEU A 415 18.17 -3.60 12.23
CA LEU A 415 17.59 -4.58 13.15
C LEU A 415 16.48 -5.40 12.49
N ALA A 416 15.61 -4.77 11.69
CA ALA A 416 14.59 -5.47 10.92
C ALA A 416 15.21 -6.45 9.92
N ALA A 417 16.29 -6.07 9.23
CA ALA A 417 17.00 -6.94 8.29
C ALA A 417 17.65 -8.15 8.99
N LEU A 418 18.26 -7.95 10.16
CA LEU A 418 18.83 -9.02 10.98
C LEU A 418 17.77 -10.04 11.41
N VAL A 419 16.61 -9.55 11.85
CA VAL A 419 15.48 -10.39 12.26
C VAL A 419 14.88 -11.14 11.06
N ASP A 420 14.74 -10.49 9.91
CA ASP A 420 14.26 -11.15 8.68
C ASP A 420 15.22 -12.28 8.25
N ALA A 421 16.54 -12.05 8.32
CA ALA A 421 17.54 -13.07 8.05
C ALA A 421 17.49 -14.23 9.07
N ALA A 422 17.25 -13.95 10.35
CA ALA A 422 17.10 -14.97 11.38
C ALA A 422 15.81 -15.81 11.19
N LEU A 423 14.69 -15.17 10.85
CA LEU A 423 13.43 -15.85 10.55
C LEU A 423 13.52 -16.70 9.29
N ALA A 424 14.27 -16.25 8.27
CA ALA A 424 14.54 -17.02 7.06
C ALA A 424 15.35 -18.29 7.38
N ARG A 425 16.40 -18.18 8.21
CA ARG A 425 17.22 -19.33 8.65
C ARG A 425 16.44 -20.37 9.45
N ARG A 426 15.42 -19.96 10.22
CA ARG A 426 14.56 -20.87 11.02
C ARG A 426 13.51 -21.61 10.18
N ARG A 427 13.21 -21.18 8.96
CA ARG A 427 12.41 -21.98 8.05
C ARG A 427 13.29 -23.15 7.58
N ARG A 428 13.10 -24.32 8.21
CA ARG A 428 13.51 -25.58 7.58
C ARG A 428 13.01 -25.55 6.13
N PRO A 429 13.81 -25.92 5.13
CA PRO A 429 13.27 -26.22 3.83
C PRO A 429 12.16 -27.23 4.09
N THR A 430 10.91 -26.90 3.76
CA THR A 430 9.90 -27.96 3.58
C THR A 430 10.58 -29.01 2.71
N PRO A 431 10.62 -30.29 3.13
CA PRO A 431 11.07 -31.33 2.24
C PRO A 431 10.28 -31.11 0.97
N ARG A 432 10.97 -30.85 -0.15
CA ARG A 432 10.31 -31.03 -1.45
C ARG A 432 9.66 -32.41 -1.34
N PRO A 433 8.38 -32.58 -1.76
CA PRO A 433 7.82 -33.92 -1.89
C PRO A 433 8.91 -34.74 -2.58
N PRO A 434 9.29 -35.91 -2.02
CA PRO A 434 10.50 -36.60 -2.44
C PRO A 434 10.48 -36.58 -3.94
N ALA A 435 11.50 -35.95 -4.54
CA ALA A 435 11.73 -36.15 -5.96
C ALA A 435 11.71 -37.66 -6.07
N LEU A 436 10.70 -38.22 -6.75
CA LEU A 436 10.68 -39.63 -7.08
C LEU A 436 12.10 -39.90 -7.53
N LEU A 437 12.82 -40.73 -6.76
CA LEU A 437 14.19 -41.10 -7.04
C LEU A 437 14.14 -41.61 -8.47
N ARG A 438 14.48 -40.74 -9.43
CA ARG A 438 14.61 -41.13 -10.82
C ARG A 438 15.74 -42.14 -10.74
N ALA A 439 15.42 -43.38 -11.10
CA ALA A 439 16.40 -44.40 -11.40
C ALA A 439 17.53 -43.75 -12.23
N PRO A 440 18.79 -44.13 -12.00
CA PRO A 440 19.92 -43.46 -12.64
C PRO A 440 19.66 -43.45 -14.14
N LEU A 441 19.46 -42.25 -14.70
CA LEU A 441 19.32 -42.07 -16.12
C LEU A 441 20.62 -42.57 -16.73
N LEU A 442 20.47 -43.63 -17.52
CA LEU A 442 21.50 -44.19 -18.37
C LEU A 442 22.29 -43.05 -19.00
N ALA A 443 23.60 -43.12 -18.80
CA ALA A 443 24.56 -42.31 -19.49
C ALA A 443 24.31 -42.43 -21.00
N THR A 444 23.85 -41.35 -21.64
CA THR A 444 24.09 -41.05 -23.06
C THR A 444 23.63 -39.64 -23.38
N ALA A 445 24.56 -38.70 -23.26
CA ALA A 445 24.93 -37.73 -24.30
C ALA A 445 26.11 -36.95 -23.71
N THR A 446 27.27 -37.01 -24.34
CA THR A 446 28.43 -36.20 -23.99
C THR A 446 28.04 -34.73 -24.20
N VAL A 447 27.63 -34.05 -23.13
CA VAL A 447 27.52 -32.59 -23.15
C VAL A 447 28.93 -32.08 -23.34
N ASP A 448 29.20 -31.40 -24.45
CA ASP A 448 30.45 -30.68 -24.63
C ASP A 448 30.54 -29.63 -23.52
N VAL A 449 31.42 -29.89 -22.55
CA VAL A 449 31.58 -29.00 -21.39
C VAL A 449 32.27 -27.74 -21.87
N LEU A 450 31.55 -26.62 -21.79
CA LEU A 450 32.08 -25.30 -22.16
C LEU A 450 33.31 -24.97 -21.30
N SER A 451 34.34 -24.42 -21.94
CA SER A 451 35.48 -23.86 -21.20
C SER A 451 35.03 -22.68 -20.32
N PRO A 452 35.76 -22.34 -19.24
CA PRO A 452 35.41 -21.22 -18.36
C PRO A 452 35.06 -19.90 -19.09
N PRO A 453 35.81 -19.42 -20.11
CA PRO A 453 35.46 -18.20 -20.83
C PRO A 453 34.21 -18.36 -21.69
N GLN A 454 34.00 -19.52 -22.32
CA GLN A 454 32.80 -19.79 -23.13
C GLN A 454 31.55 -19.89 -22.26
N ALA A 455 31.63 -20.57 -21.12
CA ALA A 455 30.54 -20.65 -20.15
C ALA A 455 30.20 -19.26 -19.58
N GLY A 456 31.21 -18.45 -19.26
CA GLY A 456 31.02 -17.06 -18.81
C GLY A 456 30.32 -16.20 -19.87
N ALA A 457 30.70 -16.31 -21.14
CA ALA A 457 30.06 -15.58 -22.24
C ALA A 457 28.60 -16.03 -22.46
N ALA A 458 28.32 -17.33 -22.41
CA ALA A 458 26.96 -17.85 -22.57
C ALA A 458 26.04 -17.47 -21.40
N VAL A 459 26.56 -17.47 -20.17
CA VAL A 459 25.84 -16.98 -18.98
C VAL A 459 25.58 -15.48 -19.09
N ALA A 460 26.56 -14.69 -19.53
CA ALA A 460 26.38 -13.25 -19.75
C ALA A 460 25.29 -12.98 -20.80
N ALA A 461 25.28 -13.70 -21.92
CA ALA A 461 24.25 -13.59 -22.95
C ALA A 461 22.85 -13.93 -22.39
N ALA A 462 22.71 -15.02 -21.61
CA ALA A 462 21.44 -15.39 -20.99
C ALA A 462 20.95 -14.35 -19.96
N VAL A 463 21.87 -13.67 -19.24
CA VAL A 463 21.52 -12.55 -18.36
C VAL A 463 21.05 -11.33 -19.16
N THR A 464 21.76 -11.00 -20.25
CA THR A 464 21.35 -9.91 -21.15
C THR A 464 19.96 -10.16 -21.75
N ASP A 465 19.70 -11.37 -22.22
CA ASP A 465 18.39 -11.77 -22.75
C ASP A 465 17.30 -11.64 -21.67
N ARG A 466 17.55 -12.15 -20.46
CA ARG A 466 16.61 -12.03 -19.33
C ARG A 466 16.25 -10.58 -19.05
N ASP A 467 17.25 -9.71 -18.96
CA ASP A 467 17.06 -8.30 -18.59
C ASP A 467 16.36 -7.51 -19.73
N ALA A 468 16.67 -7.84 -20.99
CA ALA A 468 15.98 -7.28 -22.16
C ALA A 468 14.51 -7.73 -22.24
N ILE A 469 14.24 -9.02 -22.05
CA ILE A 469 12.88 -9.57 -21.99
C ILE A 469 12.11 -8.89 -20.86
N GLN A 470 12.67 -8.80 -19.65
CA GLN A 470 12.03 -8.15 -18.52
C GLN A 470 11.62 -6.70 -18.83
N THR A 471 12.53 -5.96 -19.48
CA THR A 471 12.28 -4.56 -19.87
C THR A 471 11.10 -4.47 -20.83
N ASN A 472 11.11 -5.26 -21.91
CA ASN A 472 10.03 -5.28 -22.89
C ASN A 472 8.68 -5.67 -22.29
N LEU A 473 8.65 -6.60 -21.32
CA LEU A 473 7.41 -6.98 -20.64
C LEU A 473 6.87 -5.89 -19.75
N VAL A 474 7.73 -5.17 -19.04
CA VAL A 474 7.34 -4.03 -18.21
C VAL A 474 6.84 -2.88 -19.07
N ASP A 475 7.48 -2.60 -20.21
CA ASP A 475 7.06 -1.56 -21.14
C ASP A 475 5.71 -1.89 -21.78
N LEU A 476 5.52 -3.15 -22.22
CA LEU A 476 4.22 -3.63 -22.69
C LEU A 476 3.15 -3.49 -21.59
N GLU A 477 3.46 -3.82 -20.34
CA GLU A 477 2.51 -3.66 -19.22
C GLU A 477 2.12 -2.22 -18.95
N ARG A 478 3.02 -1.26 -19.19
CA ARG A 478 2.82 0.17 -18.98
C ARG A 478 2.16 0.88 -20.17
N HIS A 479 2.03 0.21 -21.32
CA HIS A 479 1.44 0.81 -22.51
C HIS A 479 0.01 1.29 -22.25
N LEU A 480 -0.29 2.53 -22.60
CA LEU A 480 -1.58 3.17 -22.31
C LEU A 480 -2.74 2.41 -22.97
N ASP A 481 -2.58 2.01 -24.22
CA ASP A 481 -3.62 1.35 -25.03
C ASP A 481 -3.97 -0.04 -24.52
N ARG A 482 -2.97 -0.75 -24.00
CA ARG A 482 -3.19 -1.98 -23.26
C ARG A 482 -4.05 -1.76 -22.02
N HIS A 483 -3.80 -0.69 -21.26
CA HIS A 483 -4.62 -0.34 -20.10
C HIS A 483 -6.06 0.03 -20.50
N LEU A 484 -6.23 0.71 -21.64
CA LEU A 484 -7.55 1.02 -22.19
C LEU A 484 -8.31 -0.26 -22.59
N LEU A 485 -7.66 -1.20 -23.28
CA LEU A 485 -8.24 -2.51 -23.61
C LEU A 485 -8.58 -3.32 -22.34
N ALA A 486 -7.76 -3.23 -21.30
CA ALA A 486 -8.00 -3.92 -20.03
C ALA A 486 -9.15 -3.33 -19.21
N ALA A 487 -9.40 -2.02 -19.34
CA ALA A 487 -10.41 -1.28 -18.57
C ALA A 487 -11.77 -1.20 -19.28
N ALA A 488 -11.82 -1.37 -20.60
CA ALA A 488 -13.03 -1.27 -21.39
C ALA A 488 -13.94 -2.51 -21.27
N GLU A 489 -15.26 -2.30 -21.33
CA GLU A 489 -16.25 -3.36 -21.56
C GLU A 489 -16.22 -3.74 -23.04
N LEU A 490 -15.23 -4.55 -23.44
CA LEU A 490 -15.06 -4.97 -24.82
C LEU A 490 -16.14 -5.97 -25.27
N THR A 491 -16.56 -5.85 -26.52
CA THR A 491 -17.53 -6.71 -27.20
C THR A 491 -16.95 -7.28 -28.50
N GLY A 492 -17.62 -8.26 -29.10
CA GLY A 492 -17.35 -8.72 -30.46
C GLY A 492 -15.91 -9.18 -30.72
N GLU A 493 -15.30 -8.66 -31.79
CA GLU A 493 -13.95 -9.04 -32.23
C GLU A 493 -12.89 -8.67 -31.19
N SER A 494 -13.05 -7.49 -30.61
CA SER A 494 -12.12 -6.95 -29.61
C SER A 494 -12.09 -7.80 -28.36
N ALA A 495 -13.25 -8.25 -27.87
CA ALA A 495 -13.32 -9.15 -26.73
C ALA A 495 -12.62 -10.48 -27.00
N ARG A 496 -12.79 -11.05 -28.21
CA ARG A 496 -12.17 -12.32 -28.60
C ARG A 496 -10.65 -12.23 -28.70
N ARG A 497 -10.13 -11.26 -29.46
CA ARG A 497 -8.67 -11.06 -29.65
C ARG A 497 -8.00 -10.68 -28.33
N TRP A 498 -8.64 -9.82 -27.53
CA TRP A 498 -8.08 -9.44 -26.23
C TRP A 498 -8.07 -10.59 -25.23
N ALA A 499 -9.09 -11.46 -25.22
CA ALA A 499 -9.09 -12.65 -24.37
C ALA A 499 -7.94 -13.60 -24.73
N ALA A 500 -7.65 -13.78 -26.02
CA ALA A 500 -6.50 -14.56 -26.49
C ALA A 500 -5.17 -13.91 -26.05
N ALA A 501 -4.99 -12.61 -26.33
CA ALA A 501 -3.79 -11.86 -25.94
C ALA A 501 -3.54 -11.89 -24.42
N ARG A 502 -4.60 -11.85 -23.59
CA ARG A 502 -4.50 -12.00 -22.14
C ARG A 502 -4.02 -13.39 -21.71
N ALA A 503 -4.45 -14.43 -22.41
CA ALA A 503 -3.99 -15.80 -22.14
C ALA A 503 -2.52 -15.94 -22.54
N ASP A 504 -2.12 -15.39 -23.69
CA ASP A 504 -0.75 -15.40 -24.18
C ASP A 504 0.19 -14.65 -23.23
N LEU A 505 -0.23 -13.48 -22.74
CA LEU A 505 0.53 -12.74 -21.73
C LEU A 505 0.72 -13.54 -20.43
N ALA A 506 -0.32 -14.23 -19.96
CA ALA A 506 -0.21 -15.06 -18.76
C ALA A 506 0.76 -16.24 -18.98
N GLN A 507 0.72 -16.85 -20.17
CA GLN A 507 1.67 -17.88 -20.55
C GLN A 507 3.09 -17.33 -20.63
N LEU A 508 3.26 -16.14 -21.20
CA LEU A 508 4.55 -15.47 -21.35
C LEU A 508 5.22 -15.27 -19.98
N TRP A 509 4.50 -14.69 -19.01
CA TRP A 509 5.03 -14.53 -17.64
C TRP A 509 5.39 -15.86 -16.98
N THR A 510 4.63 -16.93 -17.27
CA THR A 510 4.92 -18.28 -16.77
C THR A 510 6.23 -18.81 -17.33
N VAL A 511 6.46 -18.66 -18.65
CA VAL A 511 7.71 -19.05 -19.30
C VAL A 511 8.88 -18.21 -18.77
N TYR A 512 8.70 -16.90 -18.65
CA TYR A 512 9.72 -15.97 -18.15
C TYR A 512 10.20 -16.32 -16.74
N HIS A 513 9.30 -16.66 -15.82
CA HIS A 513 9.68 -17.05 -14.47
C HIS A 513 10.45 -18.38 -14.43
N ALA A 514 10.06 -19.35 -15.26
CA ALA A 514 10.77 -20.62 -15.38
C ALA A 514 12.17 -20.42 -15.99
N TYR A 515 12.27 -19.61 -17.04
CA TYR A 515 13.53 -19.22 -17.68
C TYR A 515 14.46 -18.49 -16.70
N SER A 516 13.95 -17.48 -15.99
CA SER A 516 14.73 -16.69 -15.02
C SER A 516 15.30 -17.56 -13.90
N ALA A 517 14.57 -18.59 -13.46
CA ALA A 517 15.06 -19.53 -12.46
C ALA A 517 16.26 -20.35 -12.96
N VAL A 518 16.27 -20.74 -14.24
CA VAL A 518 17.42 -21.42 -14.86
C VAL A 518 18.60 -20.45 -14.99
N VAL A 519 18.37 -19.21 -15.43
CA VAL A 519 19.40 -18.16 -15.51
C VAL A 519 20.04 -17.92 -14.13
N ASP A 520 19.24 -17.82 -13.08
CA ASP A 520 19.74 -17.67 -11.70
C ASP A 520 20.58 -18.87 -11.24
N GLU A 521 20.29 -20.09 -11.72
CA GLU A 521 21.10 -21.28 -11.42
C GLU A 521 22.45 -21.28 -12.14
N VAL A 522 22.50 -20.86 -13.41
CA VAL A 522 23.75 -20.83 -14.18
C VAL A 522 24.66 -19.66 -13.79
N VAL A 523 24.12 -18.59 -13.21
CA VAL A 523 24.90 -17.43 -12.70
C VAL A 523 25.63 -17.76 -11.39
N ARG A 524 25.07 -18.61 -10.52
CA ARG A 524 25.60 -18.84 -9.17
C ARG A 524 27.09 -19.19 -9.10
N PRO A 525 27.63 -20.10 -9.94
CA PRO A 525 29.05 -20.46 -9.89
C PRO A 525 29.99 -19.29 -10.25
N PHE A 526 29.49 -18.26 -10.95
CA PHE A 526 30.27 -17.10 -11.39
C PHE A 526 30.17 -15.89 -10.43
N ALA A 527 29.37 -15.99 -9.36
CA ALA A 527 29.17 -14.87 -8.41
C ALA A 527 30.24 -14.80 -7.30
N GLY A 528 31.11 -15.81 -7.18
CA GLY A 528 32.16 -15.90 -6.15
C GLY A 528 33.53 -15.38 -6.63
N PRO A 529 34.50 -15.16 -5.72
CA PRO A 529 35.83 -14.65 -6.05
C PRO A 529 36.78 -15.67 -6.73
N GLY A 530 36.28 -16.83 -7.17
CA GLY A 530 37.09 -17.91 -7.76
C GLY A 530 36.49 -18.43 -9.08
N GLN A 531 37.30 -19.14 -9.87
CA GLN A 531 36.81 -19.78 -11.09
C GLN A 531 35.88 -20.97 -10.76
N PRO A 532 34.82 -21.20 -11.56
CA PRO A 532 33.94 -22.35 -11.39
C PRO A 532 34.72 -23.66 -11.52
N SER A 533 34.38 -24.64 -10.68
CA SER A 533 34.93 -26.00 -10.76
C SER A 533 34.46 -26.73 -12.03
N GLY A 534 35.18 -27.78 -12.45
CA GLY A 534 34.79 -28.58 -13.62
C GLY A 534 33.39 -29.21 -13.52
N ALA A 535 32.96 -29.60 -12.31
CA ALA A 535 31.60 -30.10 -12.08
C ALA A 535 30.53 -29.00 -12.23
N GLU A 536 30.85 -27.77 -11.83
CA GLU A 536 29.97 -26.62 -12.03
C GLU A 536 29.87 -26.23 -13.50
N LEU A 537 30.97 -26.25 -14.25
CA LEU A 537 30.99 -26.00 -15.70
C LEU A 537 30.17 -27.05 -16.46
N ALA A 538 30.28 -28.33 -16.10
CA ALA A 538 29.46 -29.38 -16.70
C ALA A 538 27.97 -29.17 -16.43
N ARG A 539 27.61 -28.75 -15.20
CA ARG A 539 26.23 -28.43 -14.85
C ARG A 539 25.69 -27.20 -15.59
N VAL A 540 26.50 -26.14 -15.69
CA VAL A 540 26.14 -24.92 -16.45
C VAL A 540 25.92 -25.26 -17.92
N SER A 541 26.82 -26.04 -18.52
CA SER A 541 26.71 -26.47 -19.92
C SER A 541 25.44 -27.27 -20.15
N ALA A 542 25.12 -28.22 -19.26
CA ALA A 542 23.89 -29.01 -19.35
C ALA A 542 22.63 -28.15 -19.20
N LEU A 543 22.61 -27.18 -18.28
CA LEU A 543 21.46 -26.28 -18.08
C LEU A 543 21.23 -25.35 -19.28
N LEU A 544 22.28 -24.95 -20.00
CA LEU A 544 22.15 -24.07 -21.16
C LEU A 544 21.75 -24.83 -22.43
N ASP A 545 22.29 -26.04 -22.62
CA ASP A 545 22.13 -26.82 -23.85
C ASP A 545 20.89 -27.74 -23.84
N GLN A 546 20.52 -28.28 -22.67
CA GLN A 546 19.43 -29.25 -22.55
C GLN A 546 18.08 -28.58 -22.22
N ALA A 547 17.01 -29.37 -22.27
CA ALA A 547 15.66 -28.94 -21.92
C ALA A 547 15.53 -28.72 -20.40
N SER A 548 16.00 -27.57 -19.92
CA SER A 548 16.12 -27.22 -18.51
C SER A 548 15.01 -26.30 -18.01
N VAL A 549 14.30 -25.60 -18.92
CA VAL A 549 13.21 -24.69 -18.59
C VAL A 549 11.90 -25.48 -18.56
N VAL A 550 11.41 -25.79 -17.36
CA VAL A 550 10.19 -26.57 -17.17
C VAL A 550 8.99 -25.67 -16.93
N VAL A 551 8.06 -25.64 -17.87
CA VAL A 551 6.81 -24.90 -17.80
C VAL A 551 5.68 -25.87 -17.46
N THR A 552 4.94 -25.59 -16.39
CA THR A 552 3.80 -26.41 -15.99
C THR A 552 2.51 -25.67 -16.31
N GLY A 553 1.71 -26.20 -17.23
CA GLY A 553 0.47 -25.59 -17.70
C GLY A 553 -0.76 -26.47 -17.47
N PRO A 554 -1.97 -25.95 -17.75
CA PRO A 554 -3.16 -26.80 -17.83
C PRO A 554 -2.93 -27.89 -18.88
N PRO A 555 -3.28 -29.15 -18.60
CA PRO A 555 -3.03 -30.24 -19.53
C PRO A 555 -3.81 -30.00 -20.84
N PRO A 556 -3.26 -30.40 -22.00
CA PRO A 556 -3.86 -30.12 -23.31
C PRO A 556 -5.33 -30.58 -23.38
N PRO A 557 -6.16 -29.99 -24.26
CA PRO A 557 -7.55 -30.41 -24.45
C PRO A 557 -7.64 -31.93 -24.63
N LEU A 558 -8.69 -32.56 -24.09
CA LEU A 558 -8.84 -34.03 -24.06
C LEU A 558 -8.60 -34.69 -25.42
N ALA A 559 -9.01 -34.05 -26.52
CA ALA A 559 -8.81 -34.54 -27.88
C ALA A 559 -7.34 -34.69 -28.32
N ARG A 560 -6.40 -34.00 -27.66
CA ARG A 560 -4.95 -34.03 -27.94
C ARG A 560 -4.13 -34.54 -26.75
N ARG A 561 -4.80 -35.02 -25.69
CA ARG A 561 -4.16 -35.44 -24.43
C ARG A 561 -3.79 -36.92 -24.48
N ARG A 562 -2.52 -37.23 -24.26
CA ARG A 562 -2.08 -38.59 -23.97
C ARG A 562 -2.30 -38.90 -22.50
N ILE A 563 -2.56 -40.17 -22.18
CA ILE A 563 -2.84 -40.60 -20.80
C ILE A 563 -1.67 -40.34 -19.84
N THR A 564 -0.46 -40.17 -20.37
CA THR A 564 0.78 -39.87 -19.64
C THR A 564 1.11 -38.38 -19.57
N ASP A 565 0.33 -37.50 -20.19
CA ASP A 565 0.61 -36.06 -20.18
C ASP A 565 0.32 -35.48 -18.80
N ASP A 566 1.36 -34.99 -18.13
CA ASP A 566 1.28 -34.35 -16.81
C ASP A 566 1.21 -32.81 -16.90
N GLY A 567 1.06 -32.28 -18.12
CA GLY A 567 0.98 -30.83 -18.39
C GLY A 567 2.33 -30.11 -18.32
N ARG A 568 3.45 -30.85 -18.28
CA ARG A 568 4.79 -30.27 -18.30
C ARG A 568 5.33 -30.17 -19.73
N VAL A 569 5.90 -29.02 -20.02
CA VAL A 569 6.66 -28.77 -21.25
C VAL A 569 8.08 -28.43 -20.83
N GLU A 570 9.05 -29.21 -21.31
CA GLU A 570 10.47 -28.96 -21.09
C GLU A 570 11.02 -28.24 -22.33
N LEU A 571 11.59 -27.06 -22.13
CA LEU A 571 12.16 -26.20 -23.16
C LEU A 571 13.66 -26.02 -22.91
N THR A 572 14.44 -25.92 -23.98
CA THR A 572 15.80 -25.37 -23.87
C THR A 572 15.74 -23.87 -23.59
N VAL A 573 16.85 -23.28 -23.14
CA VAL A 573 16.95 -21.83 -22.91
C VAL A 573 16.59 -21.05 -24.18
N ALA A 574 17.11 -21.48 -25.34
CA ALA A 574 16.80 -20.87 -26.64
C ALA A 574 15.33 -21.05 -27.05
N ALA A 575 14.75 -22.25 -26.85
CA ALA A 575 13.36 -22.50 -27.17
C ALA A 575 12.39 -21.70 -26.27
N ALA A 576 12.76 -21.46 -25.01
CA ALA A 576 12.00 -20.61 -24.10
C ALA A 576 11.98 -19.15 -24.59
N VAL A 577 13.11 -18.61 -25.04
CA VAL A 577 13.19 -17.25 -25.61
C VAL A 577 12.36 -17.16 -26.89
N ALA A 578 12.51 -18.10 -27.83
CA ALA A 578 11.72 -18.12 -29.07
C ALA A 578 10.21 -18.19 -28.80
N ARG A 579 9.79 -18.98 -27.80
CA ARG A 579 8.38 -19.07 -27.39
C ARG A 579 7.88 -17.76 -26.77
N MET A 580 8.70 -17.10 -25.95
CA MET A 580 8.33 -15.79 -25.39
C MET A 580 8.21 -14.72 -26.47
N ASP A 581 9.10 -14.72 -27.47
CA ASP A 581 9.04 -13.80 -28.61
C ASP A 581 7.76 -13.98 -29.45
N GLU A 582 7.38 -15.23 -29.74
CA GLU A 582 6.13 -15.54 -30.44
C GLU A 582 4.89 -15.03 -29.67
N LEU A 583 4.83 -15.30 -28.37
CA LEU A 583 3.75 -14.83 -27.51
C LEU A 583 3.72 -13.30 -27.41
N PHE A 584 4.90 -12.67 -27.30
CA PHE A 584 5.01 -11.22 -27.21
C PHE A 584 4.49 -10.54 -28.48
N ARG A 585 4.86 -11.05 -29.66
CA ARG A 585 4.43 -10.53 -30.95
C ARG A 585 2.92 -10.54 -31.10
N GLY A 586 2.26 -11.65 -30.73
CA GLY A 586 0.80 -11.74 -30.79
C GLY A 586 0.09 -10.73 -29.88
N VAL A 587 0.64 -10.46 -28.69
CA VAL A 587 0.08 -9.44 -27.79
C VAL A 587 0.34 -8.03 -28.33
N ALA A 588 1.55 -7.76 -28.83
CA ALA A 588 1.92 -6.47 -29.40
C ALA A 588 1.04 -6.11 -30.60
N GLU A 589 0.81 -7.06 -31.52
CA GLU A 589 -0.07 -6.87 -32.68
C GLU A 589 -1.48 -6.41 -32.29
N VAL A 590 -2.06 -6.98 -31.24
CA VAL A 590 -3.40 -6.60 -30.76
C VAL A 590 -3.40 -5.19 -30.16
N VAL A 591 -2.36 -4.83 -29.41
CA VAL A 591 -2.24 -3.48 -28.81
C VAL A 591 -2.03 -2.43 -29.90
N THR A 592 -1.12 -2.67 -30.84
CA THR A 592 -0.84 -1.75 -31.96
C THR A 592 -2.05 -1.60 -32.89
N ALA A 593 -2.80 -2.67 -33.16
CA ALA A 593 -4.03 -2.58 -33.94
C ALA A 593 -5.09 -1.71 -33.26
N ALA A 594 -5.24 -1.82 -31.93
CA ALA A 594 -6.19 -1.01 -31.18
C ALA A 594 -5.77 0.47 -31.16
N GLU A 595 -4.48 0.74 -30.94
CA GLU A 595 -3.89 2.08 -30.99
C GLU A 595 -4.17 2.76 -32.35
N ALA A 596 -3.83 2.08 -33.45
CA ALA A 596 -4.06 2.60 -34.81
C ALA A 596 -5.55 2.91 -35.08
N VAL A 597 -6.46 2.04 -34.61
CA VAL A 597 -7.91 2.29 -34.72
C VAL A 597 -8.31 3.53 -33.93
N TRP A 598 -7.88 3.67 -32.68
CA TRP A 598 -8.27 4.80 -31.84
C TRP A 598 -7.70 6.13 -32.33
N GLU A 599 -6.47 6.14 -32.83
CA GLU A 599 -5.88 7.33 -33.46
C GLU A 599 -6.68 7.74 -34.71
N THR A 600 -6.90 6.78 -35.62
CA THR A 600 -7.53 7.05 -36.92
C THR A 600 -9.01 7.36 -36.80
N ALA A 601 -9.76 6.60 -36.01
CA ALA A 601 -11.19 6.80 -35.78
C ALA A 601 -11.46 7.98 -34.85
N GLY A 602 -10.60 8.22 -33.85
CA GLY A 602 -10.68 9.37 -32.96
C GLY A 602 -10.61 10.69 -33.73
N ALA A 603 -9.64 10.84 -34.62
CA ALA A 603 -9.50 12.04 -35.46
C ALA A 603 -10.71 12.29 -36.39
N ARG A 604 -11.46 11.25 -36.75
CA ARG A 604 -12.71 11.38 -37.54
C ARG A 604 -13.90 11.75 -36.67
N LEU A 605 -14.02 11.12 -35.50
CA LEU A 605 -15.04 11.46 -34.51
C LEU A 605 -14.92 12.93 -34.06
N ASP A 606 -13.69 13.43 -33.87
CA ASP A 606 -13.45 14.83 -33.51
C ASP A 606 -13.93 15.79 -34.62
N ARG A 607 -13.71 15.43 -35.89
CA ARG A 607 -14.23 16.21 -37.03
C ARG A 607 -15.76 16.14 -37.13
N ILE A 608 -16.37 14.98 -36.90
CA ILE A 608 -17.82 14.82 -36.82
C ILE A 608 -18.39 15.71 -35.71
N ASP A 609 -17.76 15.74 -34.53
CA ASP A 609 -18.19 16.57 -33.40
C ASP A 609 -18.09 18.07 -33.72
N ALA A 610 -17.03 18.50 -34.39
CA ALA A 610 -16.89 19.88 -34.86
C ALA A 610 -17.98 20.26 -35.88
N ALA A 611 -18.29 19.37 -36.84
CA ALA A 611 -19.33 19.60 -37.84
C ALA A 611 -20.74 19.67 -37.21
N LEU A 612 -21.02 18.78 -36.25
CA LEU A 612 -22.29 18.80 -35.49
C LEU A 612 -22.43 20.08 -34.66
N ALA A 613 -21.35 20.54 -34.01
CA ALA A 613 -21.35 21.77 -33.22
C ALA A 613 -21.58 23.02 -34.08
N HIS A 614 -20.97 23.08 -35.27
CA HIS A 614 -21.19 24.17 -36.24
C HIS A 614 -22.66 24.25 -36.67
N ARG A 615 -23.27 23.09 -36.95
CA ARG A 615 -24.67 23.00 -37.40
C ARG A 615 -25.67 23.42 -36.32
N ALA A 616 -25.42 23.06 -35.05
CA ALA A 616 -26.25 23.47 -33.93
C ALA A 616 -26.32 25.01 -33.75
N GLY A 617 -25.35 25.75 -34.30
CA GLY A 617 -25.34 27.21 -34.32
C GLY A 617 -25.89 27.87 -35.58
N ALA A 618 -26.04 27.15 -36.69
CA ALA A 618 -26.31 27.72 -38.01
C ALA A 618 -27.76 27.53 -38.50
N ASP A 619 -28.44 26.41 -38.21
CA ASP A 619 -29.79 26.12 -38.72
C ASP A 619 -30.66 25.37 -37.71
N GLY A 620 -31.95 25.71 -37.66
CA GLY A 620 -32.99 25.06 -36.83
C GLY A 620 -33.42 23.66 -37.30
N ALA A 621 -32.55 22.93 -38.01
CA ALA A 621 -32.79 21.55 -38.43
C ALA A 621 -32.53 20.58 -37.27
N ASP A 622 -33.39 19.60 -37.06
CA ASP A 622 -33.29 18.62 -35.99
C ASP A 622 -31.99 17.78 -36.08
N PRO A 623 -30.98 18.01 -35.22
CA PRO A 623 -29.70 17.32 -35.30
C PRO A 623 -29.77 15.90 -34.72
N GLU A 624 -30.90 15.51 -34.12
CA GLU A 624 -31.04 14.29 -33.34
C GLU A 624 -30.68 12.99 -34.11
N PRO A 625 -31.00 12.81 -35.41
CA PRO A 625 -30.60 11.61 -36.15
C PRO A 625 -29.09 11.47 -36.33
N ALA A 626 -28.40 12.55 -36.68
CA ALA A 626 -26.95 12.56 -36.91
C ALA A 626 -26.18 12.42 -35.60
N VAL A 627 -26.64 13.07 -34.53
CA VAL A 627 -26.09 12.92 -33.17
C VAL A 627 -26.22 11.47 -32.70
N ARG A 628 -27.41 10.85 -32.86
CA ARG A 628 -27.61 9.43 -32.52
C ARG A 628 -26.69 8.50 -33.31
N GLN A 629 -26.47 8.79 -34.60
CA GLN A 629 -25.57 7.98 -35.42
C GLN A 629 -24.11 8.14 -34.97
N ALA A 630 -23.65 9.37 -34.70
CA ALA A 630 -22.32 9.63 -34.15
C ALA A 630 -22.10 8.92 -32.79
N ASP A 631 -23.09 8.94 -31.91
CA ASP A 631 -23.03 8.24 -30.62
C ASP A 631 -22.94 6.72 -30.75
N ARG A 632 -23.64 6.14 -31.74
CA ARG A 632 -23.52 4.70 -32.06
C ARG A 632 -22.12 4.37 -32.56
N LEU A 633 -21.56 5.18 -33.47
CA LEU A 633 -20.21 4.98 -34.00
C LEU A 633 -19.15 5.14 -32.91
N ARG A 634 -19.26 6.17 -32.07
CA ARG A 634 -18.40 6.37 -30.89
C ARG A 634 -18.46 5.19 -29.93
N THR A 635 -19.66 4.67 -29.67
CA THR A 635 -19.83 3.48 -28.83
C THR A 635 -19.16 2.27 -29.46
N ALA A 636 -19.34 2.04 -30.76
CA ALA A 636 -18.71 0.94 -31.48
C ALA A 636 -17.17 1.04 -31.50
N VAL A 637 -16.58 2.22 -31.68
CA VAL A 637 -15.13 2.44 -31.61
C VAL A 637 -14.59 2.18 -30.20
N ARG A 638 -15.39 2.49 -29.17
CA ARG A 638 -15.01 2.27 -27.77
C ARG A 638 -15.14 0.80 -27.34
N THR A 639 -16.20 0.11 -27.74
CA THR A 639 -16.50 -1.25 -27.25
C THR A 639 -15.97 -2.34 -28.18
N ASP A 640 -15.84 -2.08 -29.48
CA ASP A 640 -15.29 -3.04 -30.44
C ASP A 640 -14.34 -2.39 -31.47
N PRO A 641 -13.21 -1.78 -31.04
CA PRO A 641 -12.25 -1.16 -31.95
C PRO A 641 -11.65 -2.14 -32.97
N LEU A 642 -11.27 -3.35 -32.56
CA LEU A 642 -10.60 -4.32 -33.44
C LEU A 642 -11.50 -4.88 -34.56
N ALA A 643 -12.83 -4.69 -34.49
CA ALA A 643 -13.71 -4.97 -35.62
C ALA A 643 -13.44 -4.06 -36.84
N ARG A 644 -12.82 -2.89 -36.61
CA ARG A 644 -12.39 -1.94 -37.65
C ARG A 644 -10.97 -2.18 -38.14
N TRP A 645 -10.30 -3.26 -37.72
CA TRP A 645 -8.96 -3.60 -38.19
C TRP A 645 -9.01 -4.76 -39.19
N ARG A 646 -8.67 -4.50 -40.46
CA ARG A 646 -8.62 -5.52 -41.52
C ARG A 646 -7.34 -5.37 -42.34
N ASP A 647 -6.62 -6.48 -42.51
CA ASP A 647 -5.43 -6.58 -43.38
C ASP A 647 -4.37 -5.47 -43.17
N GLY A 648 -4.18 -5.03 -41.92
CA GLY A 648 -3.21 -4.00 -41.57
C GLY A 648 -3.70 -2.55 -41.70
N ALA A 649 -4.98 -2.34 -42.02
CA ALA A 649 -5.59 -1.03 -42.18
C ALA A 649 -6.82 -0.83 -41.27
N VAL A 650 -7.09 0.43 -40.94
CA VAL A 650 -8.29 0.84 -40.20
C VAL A 650 -9.42 1.13 -41.19
N VAL A 651 -10.54 0.45 -41.02
CA VAL A 651 -11.77 0.65 -41.80
C VAL A 651 -12.57 1.80 -41.19
N THR A 652 -12.82 2.85 -41.96
CA THR A 652 -13.51 4.07 -41.52
C THR A 652 -14.69 4.50 -42.40
N ASP A 653 -15.14 3.65 -43.32
CA ASP A 653 -16.19 3.97 -44.31
C ASP A 653 -17.45 4.58 -43.66
N ASP A 654 -17.90 4.01 -42.53
CA ASP A 654 -19.09 4.47 -41.79
C ASP A 654 -18.91 5.86 -41.13
N LEU A 655 -17.68 6.18 -40.72
CA LEU A 655 -17.30 7.49 -40.18
C LEU A 655 -17.14 8.52 -41.30
N ASP A 656 -16.51 8.12 -42.41
CA ASP A 656 -16.25 9.00 -43.54
C ASP A 656 -17.56 9.34 -44.29
N ASP A 657 -18.51 8.40 -44.41
CA ASP A 657 -19.85 8.64 -44.97
C ASP A 657 -20.65 9.65 -44.13
N LEU A 658 -20.62 9.52 -42.80
CA LEU A 658 -21.30 10.46 -41.90
C LEU A 658 -20.66 11.84 -41.96
N LEU A 659 -19.32 11.89 -41.94
CA LEU A 659 -18.58 13.14 -42.05
C LEU A 659 -18.88 13.83 -43.39
N GLY A 660 -18.85 13.10 -44.50
CA GLY A 660 -19.20 13.61 -45.83
C GLY A 660 -20.63 14.13 -45.88
N THR A 661 -21.60 13.42 -45.29
CA THR A 661 -22.99 13.90 -45.19
C THR A 661 -23.10 15.22 -44.42
N LEU A 662 -22.34 15.36 -43.33
CA LEU A 662 -22.33 16.57 -42.51
C LEU A 662 -21.65 17.73 -43.22
N GLU A 663 -20.56 17.48 -43.96
CA GLU A 663 -19.81 18.50 -44.71
C GLU A 663 -20.55 18.94 -45.98
N HIS A 664 -21.20 18.04 -46.72
CA HIS A 664 -21.94 18.38 -47.95
C HIS A 664 -23.19 19.24 -47.69
N LEU A 665 -23.70 19.24 -46.47
CA LEU A 665 -24.83 20.05 -46.03
C LEU A 665 -24.40 21.41 -45.44
N VAL A 666 -23.08 21.66 -45.32
CA VAL A 666 -22.49 22.91 -44.81
C VAL A 666 -21.91 23.77 -45.96
N ALA A 667 -21.61 23.16 -47.11
CA ALA A 667 -21.29 23.84 -48.37
C ALA A 667 -22.57 24.21 -49.14
#